data_AF-A0A662HIF8-F1
#
_entry.id   AF-A0A662HIF8-F1
#
_cell.length_a   1.000
_cell.length_b   1.000
_cell.length_c   1.000
_cell.angle_alpha   90.00
_cell.angle_beta   90.00
_cell.angle_gamma   90.00
#
_symmetry.space_group_name_H-M   'P 1'
#
loop_
_entity.id
_entity.type
_entity.pdbx_description
1 polymer ?
#
loop_
_entity_poly.entity_id
_entity_poly.type
_entity_poly.pdbx_seq_one_letter_code
_entity_poly.pdbx_strand_id
1 'polypeptide(L)'
;MEIEMKLKTLVIVVFMAALVVVGTWICYIRFQRLQLKEELLKKFSKIKTEYEKKKSQGYNVSEVEYWIEKAKDAFEEGDYKTAGEMLNKAIEALKRAKKISQYPFQVVKSNSWITDPVTLHDFVPFGVTLVRLPDNRIVIDRKKGWTASNFVQFGMAIDGKHILIFHSSVNIGGSHFRLLFGRLENNTFSGKRMYMFLKGASYYDEGGKYFPYPTVYSNPKNDYVLIIAYNEKTRTWYHKILYTKSSPPIEILYVEGRGRLVPLWVGKPEGPFVVHGVAGIRGGKLCLDTWGGYLDFEEIKVIRYYDIENNKTYTFSKGFAFMDREYHRLLPLGEVKIKNGKIVDGIEFDAMSFHKIDGEVIEFIFILAKNPLPPELKKKFKFPKFERIGRINFVSRGKSYRLDEYIFWTDGKLQPELYFLKGNITDENGKVVGKVDLKARAFAYWGRKGTENWGVGRPWWDPEGKVAWGRSFVKWSGTITLGNEVIKVEEVLGFGEFHRYRGKYMSSSPYESSLFIKTGTIEYIPIEGGFYGIVTDTGEKYLPLNLPEEYKVDGLRVEFKARIKRGVVTTYMCGIPVEIIEIRGLVSTVPENVRKKALEKLAKVKVAIHYRYITDGEIINRTIDDVIRIFKETKADFVFQAWITQRPCPDKCSDLSPDEAWKYEIRGYSYEHLKNAISKIKEELPDIILCGGTQAEFLYPEEVEGASEEERRNRAWNMSLDPGKWSINVSRREVQCYWAKRWGIIDKDKECPSEEELKWRMDFYFPDITNPEFQKILLSRIYRQIDCGVDAIWIDMLYEQAYLLLELTGDSNHPAVQESYEAAWRIGEKIHEYGFKTKNKYIYVLSWVGTIRGDEVYVVPSTNLDIGVVSPTANEVRNAITGEIAQFNEELWDELVKEVEENLKIPLFAILDYGGPGRTVLHVFTQELTSEEAREFLRKADEFFTKRGIVFVYPVHGGDMGRLGVGVTKLSYGRFNWYDSLAPEFQTYETIVKLAEKRDE
;
A
#
# COMPACT_ATOMS: atom_id res chain seq x y z
N MET A 1 -66.42 56.71 -56.60
CA MET A 1 -66.08 56.58 -55.16
C MET A 1 -66.02 55.12 -54.70
N GLU A 2 -67.03 54.29 -54.97
CA GLU A 2 -67.05 52.89 -54.49
C GLU A 2 -65.97 51.98 -55.12
N ILE A 3 -65.60 52.21 -56.38
CA ILE A 3 -64.57 51.43 -57.11
C ILE A 3 -63.16 51.77 -56.60
N GLU A 4 -62.88 53.03 -56.30
CA GLU A 4 -61.56 53.49 -55.84
C GLU A 4 -61.26 53.03 -54.40
N MET A 5 -62.29 52.95 -53.56
CA MET A 5 -62.21 52.38 -52.21
C MET A 5 -62.01 50.85 -52.25
N LYS A 6 -62.66 50.14 -53.19
CA LYS A 6 -62.44 48.70 -53.41
C LYS A 6 -61.03 48.41 -53.94
N LEU A 7 -60.47 49.26 -54.81
CA LEU A 7 -59.11 49.08 -55.34
C LEU A 7 -58.02 49.33 -54.29
N LYS A 8 -58.13 50.38 -53.46
CA LYS A 8 -57.20 50.62 -52.34
C LYS A 8 -57.25 49.49 -51.31
N THR A 9 -58.44 49.00 -50.98
CA THR A 9 -58.61 47.84 -50.10
C THR A 9 -57.99 46.58 -50.71
N LEU A 10 -58.17 46.34 -52.02
CA LEU A 10 -57.56 45.21 -52.71
C LEU A 10 -56.03 45.28 -52.71
N VAL A 11 -55.43 46.45 -52.97
CA VAL A 11 -53.97 46.63 -52.94
C VAL A 11 -53.41 46.45 -51.53
N ILE A 12 -54.10 46.96 -50.49
CA ILE A 12 -53.72 46.73 -49.09
C ILE A 12 -53.82 45.25 -48.73
N VAL A 13 -54.88 44.55 -49.16
CA VAL A 13 -55.06 43.11 -48.93
C VAL A 13 -53.98 42.30 -49.65
N VAL A 14 -53.63 42.64 -50.89
CA VAL A 14 -52.54 41.97 -51.64
C VAL A 14 -51.18 42.25 -51.00
N PHE A 15 -50.92 43.47 -50.54
CA PHE A 15 -49.67 43.82 -49.85
C PHE A 15 -49.57 43.14 -48.47
N MET A 16 -50.67 43.08 -47.73
CA MET A 16 -50.77 42.32 -46.48
C MET A 16 -50.59 40.82 -46.74
N ALA A 17 -51.18 40.28 -47.80
CA ALA A 17 -50.98 38.88 -48.19
C ALA A 17 -49.52 38.60 -48.59
N ALA A 18 -48.87 39.50 -49.32
CA ALA A 18 -47.46 39.39 -49.67
C ALA A 18 -46.55 39.49 -48.42
N LEU A 19 -46.84 40.39 -47.48
CA LEU A 19 -46.13 40.48 -46.21
C LEU A 19 -46.35 39.24 -45.34
N VAL A 20 -47.55 38.66 -45.35
CA VAL A 20 -47.82 37.38 -44.70
C VAL A 20 -47.03 36.27 -45.38
N VAL A 21 -47.00 36.17 -46.71
CA VAL A 21 -46.22 35.16 -47.43
C VAL A 21 -44.72 35.30 -47.18
N VAL A 22 -44.17 36.52 -47.24
CA VAL A 22 -42.75 36.79 -46.94
C VAL A 22 -42.44 36.54 -45.46
N GLY A 23 -43.31 36.97 -44.55
CA GLY A 23 -43.20 36.68 -43.13
C GLY A 23 -43.26 35.19 -42.83
N THR A 24 -44.14 34.45 -43.50
CA THR A 24 -44.26 32.99 -43.40
C THR A 24 -43.03 32.31 -43.99
N TRP A 25 -42.45 32.82 -45.08
CA TRP A 25 -41.22 32.31 -45.67
C TRP A 25 -40.00 32.58 -44.80
N ILE A 26 -39.88 33.77 -44.20
CA ILE A 26 -38.83 34.09 -43.22
C ILE A 26 -38.96 33.21 -41.98
N CYS A 27 -40.19 33.02 -41.47
CA CYS A 27 -40.47 32.09 -40.38
C CYS A 27 -40.11 30.66 -40.76
N TYR A 28 -40.40 30.23 -41.99
CA TYR A 28 -40.03 28.91 -42.51
C TYR A 28 -38.51 28.74 -42.60
N ILE A 29 -37.76 29.71 -43.14
CA ILE A 29 -36.29 29.67 -43.19
C ILE A 29 -35.71 29.65 -41.77
N ARG A 30 -36.24 30.46 -40.86
CA ARG A 30 -35.80 30.51 -39.46
C ARG A 30 -36.11 29.21 -38.73
N PHE A 31 -37.27 28.60 -39.00
CA PHE A 31 -37.66 27.30 -38.48
C PHE A 31 -36.77 26.17 -39.01
N GLN A 32 -36.49 26.14 -40.33
CA GLN A 32 -35.54 25.21 -40.94
C GLN A 32 -34.14 25.36 -40.35
N ARG A 33 -33.68 26.59 -40.14
CA ARG A 33 -32.37 26.88 -39.52
C ARG A 33 -32.31 26.43 -38.05
N LEU A 34 -33.40 26.56 -37.30
CA LEU A 34 -33.54 26.05 -35.93
C LEU A 34 -33.57 24.52 -35.88
N GLN A 35 -34.31 23.88 -36.80
CA GLN A 35 -34.32 22.42 -36.92
C GLN A 35 -32.94 21.86 -37.25
N LEU A 36 -32.23 22.47 -38.20
CA LEU A 36 -30.86 22.08 -38.55
C LEU A 36 -29.91 22.25 -37.36
N LYS A 37 -30.04 23.34 -36.61
CA LYS A 37 -29.27 23.57 -35.38
C LYS A 37 -29.54 22.48 -34.33
N GLU A 38 -30.80 22.13 -34.08
CA GLU A 38 -31.16 21.05 -33.15
C GLU A 38 -30.65 19.68 -33.62
N GLU A 39 -30.76 19.38 -34.92
CA GLU A 39 -30.25 18.14 -35.50
C GLU A 39 -28.74 18.05 -35.34
N LEU A 40 -28.01 19.14 -35.59
CA LEU A 40 -26.57 19.21 -35.38
C LEU A 40 -26.21 19.04 -33.91
N LEU A 41 -26.93 19.66 -32.97
CA LEU A 41 -26.72 19.47 -31.53
C LEU A 41 -26.90 18.00 -31.13
N LYS A 42 -27.92 17.32 -31.67
CA LYS A 42 -28.11 15.88 -31.48
C LYS A 42 -26.97 15.06 -32.08
N LYS A 43 -26.50 15.40 -33.29
CA LYS A 43 -25.35 14.74 -33.92
C LYS A 43 -24.06 14.98 -33.14
N PHE A 44 -23.81 16.19 -32.63
CA PHE A 44 -22.70 16.50 -31.74
C PHE A 44 -22.74 15.66 -30.47
N SER A 45 -23.92 15.51 -29.86
CA SER A 45 -24.10 14.63 -28.69
C SER A 45 -23.81 13.17 -29.03
N LYS A 46 -24.38 12.66 -30.13
CA LYS A 46 -24.21 11.26 -30.56
C LYS A 46 -22.76 10.94 -30.90
N ILE A 47 -22.12 11.76 -31.74
CA ILE A 47 -20.72 11.55 -32.10
C ILE A 47 -19.84 11.66 -30.87
N LYS A 48 -20.10 12.60 -29.94
CA LYS A 48 -19.34 12.74 -28.71
C LYS A 48 -19.34 11.44 -27.90
N THR A 49 -20.50 10.81 -27.72
CA THR A 49 -20.59 9.54 -27.00
C THR A 49 -19.78 8.43 -27.67
N GLU A 50 -19.89 8.29 -28.99
CA GLU A 50 -19.19 7.25 -29.74
C GLU A 50 -17.68 7.52 -29.88
N TYR A 51 -17.30 8.79 -30.03
CA TYR A 51 -15.94 9.30 -30.01
C TYR A 51 -15.28 9.02 -28.65
N GLU A 52 -15.92 9.37 -27.53
CA GLU A 52 -15.40 9.09 -26.19
C GLU A 52 -15.27 7.57 -25.95
N LYS A 53 -16.20 6.77 -26.48
CA LYS A 53 -16.13 5.30 -26.45
C LYS A 53 -14.95 4.75 -27.26
N LYS A 54 -14.76 5.17 -28.51
CA LYS A 54 -13.61 4.71 -29.32
C LYS A 54 -12.28 5.19 -28.73
N LYS A 55 -12.24 6.43 -28.22
CA LYS A 55 -11.10 6.99 -27.49
C LYS A 55 -10.76 6.16 -26.25
N SER A 56 -11.77 5.77 -25.46
CA SER A 56 -11.57 4.91 -24.28
C SER A 56 -11.17 3.47 -24.63
N GLN A 57 -11.50 2.99 -25.84
CA GLN A 57 -11.09 1.69 -26.39
C GLN A 57 -9.72 1.71 -27.09
N GLY A 58 -9.02 2.87 -27.12
CA GLY A 58 -7.66 2.98 -27.63
C GLY A 58 -7.57 3.14 -29.15
N TYR A 59 -8.63 3.63 -29.78
CA TYR A 59 -8.63 3.97 -31.20
C TYR A 59 -8.01 5.34 -31.46
N ASN A 60 -7.33 5.49 -32.60
CA ASN A 60 -6.88 6.80 -33.06
C ASN A 60 -8.09 7.62 -33.54
N VAL A 61 -8.41 8.64 -32.76
CA VAL A 61 -9.51 9.58 -33.01
C VAL A 61 -9.02 10.98 -33.38
N SER A 62 -7.72 11.20 -33.64
CA SER A 62 -7.18 12.55 -33.90
C SER A 62 -7.80 13.24 -35.11
N GLU A 63 -8.12 12.47 -36.15
CA GLU A 63 -8.84 13.01 -37.30
C GLU A 63 -10.31 13.34 -36.98
N VAL A 64 -10.93 12.56 -36.08
CA VAL A 64 -12.28 12.84 -35.57
C VAL A 64 -12.29 14.14 -34.77
N GLU A 65 -11.29 14.35 -33.90
CA GLU A 65 -11.12 15.58 -33.12
C GLU A 65 -10.97 16.80 -34.04
N TYR A 66 -10.14 16.71 -35.08
CA TYR A 66 -9.96 17.77 -36.07
C TYR A 66 -11.29 18.17 -36.72
N TRP A 67 -12.06 17.20 -37.20
CA TRP A 67 -13.33 17.47 -37.87
C TRP A 67 -14.42 17.94 -36.88
N ILE A 68 -14.41 17.47 -35.63
CA ILE A 68 -15.30 17.98 -34.57
C ILE A 68 -14.98 19.44 -34.25
N GLU A 69 -13.71 19.82 -34.15
CA GLU A 69 -13.30 21.20 -33.86
C GLU A 69 -13.67 22.12 -35.02
N LYS A 70 -13.42 21.71 -36.26
CA LYS A 70 -13.89 22.44 -37.45
C LYS A 70 -15.40 22.59 -37.49
N ALA A 71 -16.14 21.52 -37.15
CA ALA A 71 -17.59 21.58 -37.08
C ALA A 71 -18.08 22.55 -36.00
N LYS A 72 -17.36 22.65 -34.86
CA LYS A 72 -17.68 23.62 -33.79
C LYS A 72 -17.41 25.05 -34.22
N ASP A 73 -16.26 25.32 -34.83
CA ASP A 73 -15.92 26.65 -35.37
C ASP A 73 -17.04 27.13 -36.32
N ALA A 74 -17.41 26.30 -37.30
CA ALA A 74 -18.50 26.61 -38.24
C ALA A 74 -19.87 26.76 -37.55
N PHE A 75 -20.15 25.98 -36.51
CA PHE A 75 -21.38 26.08 -35.73
C PHE A 75 -21.45 27.39 -34.92
N GLU A 76 -20.33 27.82 -34.33
CA GLU A 76 -20.21 29.10 -33.60
C GLU A 76 -20.33 30.30 -34.54
N GLU A 77 -19.82 30.19 -35.77
CA GLU A 77 -19.97 31.18 -36.85
C GLU A 77 -21.39 31.20 -37.47
N GLY A 78 -22.26 30.24 -37.11
CA GLY A 78 -23.63 30.15 -37.59
C GLY A 78 -23.79 29.50 -38.97
N ASP A 79 -22.73 28.89 -39.51
CA ASP A 79 -22.72 28.10 -40.74
C ASP A 79 -23.04 26.62 -40.44
N TYR A 80 -24.33 26.36 -40.26
CA TYR A 80 -24.83 25.03 -39.91
C TYR A 80 -24.66 24.00 -41.03
N LYS A 81 -24.61 24.43 -42.30
CA LYS A 81 -24.41 23.51 -43.41
C LYS A 81 -22.99 22.94 -43.38
N THR A 82 -22.00 23.82 -43.29
CA THR A 82 -20.59 23.43 -43.20
C THR A 82 -20.30 22.66 -41.91
N ALA A 83 -20.92 23.05 -40.78
CA ALA A 83 -20.84 22.29 -39.54
C ALA A 83 -21.33 20.84 -39.72
N GLY A 84 -22.44 20.63 -40.43
CA GLY A 84 -22.96 19.30 -40.74
C GLY A 84 -22.05 18.45 -41.62
N GLU A 85 -21.46 19.05 -42.66
CA GLU A 85 -20.49 18.38 -43.55
C GLU A 85 -19.23 17.95 -42.79
N MET A 86 -18.69 18.83 -41.95
CA MET A 86 -17.53 18.52 -41.11
C MET A 86 -17.87 17.43 -40.08
N LEU A 87 -19.08 17.44 -39.51
CA LEU A 87 -19.52 16.42 -38.58
C LEU A 87 -19.69 15.04 -39.25
N ASN A 88 -20.13 15.00 -40.52
CA ASN A 88 -20.16 13.77 -41.30
C ASN A 88 -18.74 13.23 -41.55
N LYS A 89 -17.78 14.10 -41.89
CA LYS A 89 -16.36 13.72 -41.99
C LYS A 89 -15.81 13.20 -40.67
N ALA A 90 -16.24 13.76 -39.54
CA ALA A 90 -15.89 13.24 -38.23
C ALA A 90 -16.49 11.83 -37.99
N ILE A 91 -17.73 11.57 -38.39
CA ILE A 91 -18.37 10.25 -38.28
C ILE A 91 -17.64 9.22 -39.16
N GLU A 92 -17.30 9.57 -40.40
CA GLU A 92 -16.53 8.69 -41.29
C GLU A 92 -15.13 8.43 -40.73
N ALA A 93 -14.45 9.47 -40.24
CA ALA A 93 -13.18 9.35 -39.55
C ALA A 93 -13.28 8.42 -38.34
N LEU A 94 -14.39 8.46 -37.61
CA LEU A 94 -14.64 7.61 -36.45
C LEU A 94 -14.85 6.15 -36.86
N LYS A 95 -15.55 5.89 -37.97
CA LYS A 95 -15.73 4.53 -38.52
C LYS A 95 -14.38 3.90 -38.91
N ARG A 96 -13.53 4.64 -39.63
CA ARG A 96 -12.20 4.17 -40.07
C ARG A 96 -11.12 4.21 -38.99
N ALA A 97 -11.41 4.75 -37.81
CA ALA A 97 -10.47 4.80 -36.71
C ALA A 97 -9.93 3.40 -36.43
N LYS A 98 -8.61 3.26 -36.38
CA LYS A 98 -7.90 2.02 -36.06
C LYS A 98 -7.37 2.05 -34.64
N LYS A 99 -7.28 0.88 -34.00
CA LYS A 99 -6.67 0.74 -32.67
C LYS A 99 -5.19 1.11 -32.75
N ILE A 100 -4.70 1.88 -31.78
CA ILE A 100 -3.31 2.31 -31.74
C ILE A 100 -2.44 1.11 -31.32
N SER A 101 -1.50 0.72 -32.18
CA SER A 101 -0.48 -0.29 -31.89
C SER A 101 0.52 0.26 -30.86
N GLN A 102 0.75 -0.47 -29.78
CA GLN A 102 1.68 -0.07 -28.72
C GLN A 102 3.08 -0.57 -29.07
N TYR A 103 4.06 0.34 -29.07
CA TYR A 103 5.47 0.01 -29.30
C TYR A 103 6.18 -0.02 -27.95
N PRO A 104 6.74 -1.16 -27.51
CA PRO A 104 7.52 -1.21 -26.28
C PRO A 104 8.75 -0.31 -26.41
N PHE A 105 9.10 0.40 -25.34
CA PHE A 105 10.31 1.20 -25.24
C PHE A 105 10.90 1.05 -23.84
N GLN A 106 12.20 1.27 -23.71
CA GLN A 106 12.91 1.05 -22.45
C GLN A 106 12.63 2.17 -21.45
N VAL A 107 12.48 1.78 -20.18
CA VAL A 107 12.42 2.69 -19.04
C VAL A 107 13.53 2.41 -18.04
N VAL A 108 14.03 3.45 -17.38
CA VAL A 108 15.08 3.38 -16.36
C VAL A 108 14.69 4.20 -15.13
N LYS A 109 15.37 3.95 -14.00
CA LYS A 109 15.13 4.69 -12.74
C LYS A 109 15.65 6.13 -12.80
N SER A 110 16.77 6.34 -13.49
CA SER A 110 17.48 7.61 -13.56
C SER A 110 18.31 7.68 -14.82
N ASN A 111 18.32 8.87 -15.44
CA ASN A 111 19.17 9.26 -16.56
C ASN A 111 20.19 10.34 -16.16
N SER A 112 20.41 10.57 -14.86
CA SER A 112 21.34 11.60 -14.39
C SER A 112 22.80 11.28 -14.73
N TRP A 113 23.11 10.10 -15.27
CA TRP A 113 24.42 9.76 -15.81
C TRP A 113 24.72 10.42 -17.16
N ILE A 114 23.70 10.88 -17.91
CA ILE A 114 23.89 11.57 -19.18
C ILE A 114 24.51 12.95 -18.91
N THR A 115 25.57 13.28 -19.64
CA THR A 115 26.31 14.54 -19.50
C THR A 115 26.34 15.40 -20.76
N ASP A 116 25.67 14.95 -21.83
CA ASP A 116 25.66 15.61 -23.13
C ASP A 116 25.21 17.09 -23.02
N PRO A 117 25.81 18.00 -23.80
CA PRO A 117 25.22 19.31 -24.00
C PRO A 117 23.88 19.17 -24.74
N VAL A 118 22.98 20.11 -24.49
CA VAL A 118 21.70 20.17 -25.20
C VAL A 118 21.93 20.53 -26.67
N THR A 119 21.27 19.81 -27.56
CA THR A 119 21.29 20.05 -29.01
C THR A 119 19.95 20.60 -29.52
N LEU A 120 19.92 21.07 -30.77
CA LEU A 120 18.66 21.41 -31.43
C LEU A 120 17.74 20.21 -31.59
N HIS A 121 18.30 19.02 -31.78
CA HIS A 121 17.51 17.78 -31.84
C HIS A 121 16.84 17.49 -30.51
N ASP A 122 17.53 17.73 -29.38
CA ASP A 122 16.92 17.61 -28.07
C ASP A 122 15.82 18.68 -27.87
N PHE A 123 16.04 19.92 -28.28
CA PHE A 123 15.03 20.97 -28.16
C PHE A 123 13.77 20.65 -28.99
N VAL A 124 13.95 20.34 -30.28
CA VAL A 124 12.88 20.10 -31.25
C VAL A 124 13.11 18.77 -32.01
N PRO A 125 12.80 17.62 -31.38
CA PRO A 125 13.09 16.28 -31.94
C PRO A 125 12.12 15.89 -33.06
N PHE A 126 12.29 16.51 -34.23
CA PHE A 126 11.51 16.22 -35.41
C PHE A 126 11.76 14.80 -35.91
N GLY A 127 10.68 14.11 -36.28
CA GLY A 127 10.72 12.70 -36.71
C GLY A 127 10.67 11.68 -35.57
N VAL A 128 10.88 12.12 -34.32
CA VAL A 128 10.83 11.27 -33.12
C VAL A 128 9.54 11.54 -32.34
N THR A 129 9.47 12.70 -31.67
CA THR A 129 8.30 13.09 -30.87
C THR A 129 7.46 14.13 -31.60
N LEU A 130 8.10 15.04 -32.36
CA LEU A 130 7.45 16.14 -33.06
C LEU A 130 7.39 15.92 -34.58
N VAL A 131 6.34 16.47 -35.18
CA VAL A 131 6.18 16.60 -36.63
C VAL A 131 5.90 18.06 -36.94
N ARG A 132 6.66 18.62 -37.89
CA ARG A 132 6.43 19.96 -38.44
C ARG A 132 5.45 19.86 -39.61
N LEU A 133 4.39 20.65 -39.55
CA LEU A 133 3.43 20.80 -40.65
C LEU A 133 3.89 21.89 -41.63
N PRO A 134 3.40 21.90 -42.89
CA PRO A 134 3.79 22.89 -43.90
C PRO A 134 3.53 24.35 -43.50
N ASP A 135 2.56 24.59 -42.61
CA ASP A 135 2.23 25.91 -42.07
C ASP A 135 2.98 26.24 -40.77
N ASN A 136 4.10 25.56 -40.52
CA ASN A 136 4.96 25.69 -39.34
C ASN A 136 4.33 25.23 -38.02
N ARG A 137 3.10 24.72 -37.99
CA ARG A 137 2.55 24.12 -36.76
C ARG A 137 3.34 22.88 -36.37
N ILE A 138 3.52 22.69 -35.06
CA ILE A 138 4.11 21.49 -34.50
C ILE A 138 3.06 20.62 -33.82
N VAL A 139 3.12 19.32 -34.10
CA VAL A 139 2.22 18.30 -33.55
C VAL A 139 3.00 17.10 -33.06
N ILE A 140 2.38 16.22 -32.27
CA ILE A 140 2.97 14.97 -31.82
C ILE A 140 2.23 13.77 -32.40
N ASP A 141 2.94 12.67 -32.62
CA ASP A 141 2.33 11.44 -33.11
C ASP A 141 1.65 10.65 -31.99
N ARG A 142 0.37 10.94 -31.76
CA ARG A 142 -0.46 10.22 -30.79
C ARG A 142 -0.50 8.70 -31.06
N LYS A 143 -0.26 8.24 -32.30
CA LYS A 143 -0.21 6.80 -32.64
C LYS A 143 0.98 6.09 -32.03
N LYS A 144 2.06 6.79 -31.69
CA LYS A 144 3.22 6.21 -31.03
C LYS A 144 3.11 6.23 -29.50
N GLY A 145 1.98 6.71 -28.96
CA GLY A 145 1.73 6.81 -27.53
C GLY A 145 2.16 8.14 -26.89
N TRP A 146 2.59 9.13 -27.69
CA TRP A 146 2.97 10.46 -27.20
C TRP A 146 1.76 11.20 -26.62
N THR A 147 1.89 11.70 -25.39
CA THR A 147 0.82 12.38 -24.63
C THR A 147 1.02 13.87 -24.47
N ALA A 148 2.26 14.32 -24.36
CA ALA A 148 2.59 15.73 -24.26
C ALA A 148 3.99 15.99 -24.80
N SER A 149 4.22 17.23 -25.19
CA SER A 149 5.53 17.75 -25.53
C SER A 149 5.56 19.22 -25.11
N ASN A 150 6.07 19.48 -23.92
CA ASN A 150 5.99 20.81 -23.29
C ASN A 150 7.34 21.52 -23.34
N PHE A 151 7.29 22.81 -23.66
CA PHE A 151 8.43 23.71 -23.64
C PHE A 151 8.18 24.71 -22.52
N VAL A 152 8.82 24.49 -21.39
CA VAL A 152 8.49 25.17 -20.14
C VAL A 152 9.66 26.04 -19.75
N GLN A 153 9.41 27.34 -19.62
CA GLN A 153 10.38 28.25 -19.07
C GLN A 153 10.08 28.56 -17.61
N PHE A 154 11.07 28.32 -16.75
CA PHE A 154 11.00 28.67 -15.35
C PHE A 154 12.09 29.69 -14.97
N GLY A 155 11.76 30.59 -14.04
CA GLY A 155 12.78 31.36 -13.34
C GLY A 155 12.25 32.30 -12.28
N MET A 156 13.20 32.82 -11.50
CA MET A 156 12.97 33.77 -10.43
C MET A 156 14.08 34.83 -10.43
N ALA A 157 13.69 36.10 -10.39
CA ALA A 157 14.61 37.24 -10.41
C ALA A 157 14.32 38.20 -9.25
N ILE A 158 15.38 38.81 -8.73
CA ILE A 158 15.33 39.72 -7.58
C ILE A 158 16.25 40.94 -7.78
N ASP A 159 15.81 42.11 -7.35
CA ASP A 159 16.60 43.37 -7.40
C ASP A 159 16.79 44.01 -6.00
N GLY A 160 16.51 43.26 -4.94
CA GLY A 160 16.51 43.71 -3.54
C GLY A 160 15.20 44.35 -3.07
N LYS A 161 14.33 44.77 -4.00
CA LYS A 161 13.01 45.35 -3.67
C LYS A 161 11.85 44.56 -4.24
N HIS A 162 12.02 44.00 -5.43
CA HIS A 162 11.02 43.29 -6.20
C HIS A 162 11.45 41.83 -6.40
N ILE A 163 10.44 40.99 -6.56
CA ILE A 163 10.58 39.60 -6.96
C ILE A 163 9.70 39.35 -8.18
N LEU A 164 10.30 38.75 -9.20
CA LEU A 164 9.66 38.31 -10.43
C LEU A 164 9.79 36.79 -10.50
N ILE A 165 8.68 36.10 -10.75
CA ILE A 165 8.63 34.65 -10.94
C ILE A 165 7.89 34.39 -12.26
N PHE A 166 8.45 33.55 -13.12
CA PHE A 166 7.80 33.15 -14.38
C PHE A 166 7.84 31.64 -14.55
N HIS A 167 6.72 31.07 -15.02
CA HIS A 167 6.58 29.63 -15.26
C HIS A 167 5.65 29.37 -16.46
N SER A 168 6.02 29.96 -17.60
CA SER A 168 5.19 29.94 -18.81
C SER A 168 5.56 28.78 -19.70
N SER A 169 4.57 28.17 -20.37
CA SER A 169 4.78 26.95 -21.15
C SER A 169 4.12 27.02 -22.53
N VAL A 170 4.90 26.71 -23.57
CA VAL A 170 4.38 26.45 -24.92
C VAL A 170 4.11 24.96 -25.03
N ASN A 171 2.84 24.55 -25.11
CA ASN A 171 2.47 23.12 -25.12
C ASN A 171 1.68 22.77 -26.38
N ILE A 172 1.77 21.52 -26.82
CA ILE A 172 1.01 21.03 -27.97
C ILE A 172 -0.48 20.95 -27.60
N GLY A 173 -1.29 21.84 -28.19
CA GLY A 173 -2.74 21.91 -27.98
C GLY A 173 -3.22 23.06 -27.08
N GLY A 174 -2.30 23.89 -26.57
CA GLY A 174 -2.64 25.11 -25.83
C GLY A 174 -1.59 25.45 -24.79
N SER A 175 -1.25 26.73 -24.67
CA SER A 175 -0.11 27.21 -23.88
C SER A 175 -0.58 27.87 -22.58
N HIS A 176 0.30 27.94 -21.57
CA HIS A 176 -0.02 28.57 -20.28
C HIS A 176 0.92 29.73 -20.01
N PHE A 177 0.37 30.93 -19.88
CA PHE A 177 1.10 32.10 -19.41
C PHE A 177 0.98 32.22 -17.90
N ARG A 178 2.12 32.28 -17.21
CA ARG A 178 2.22 32.40 -15.75
C ARG A 178 3.34 33.36 -15.37
N LEU A 179 2.98 34.45 -14.69
CA LEU A 179 3.91 35.40 -14.10
C LEU A 179 3.45 35.93 -12.74
N LEU A 180 4.35 35.99 -11.76
CA LEU A 180 4.18 36.62 -10.45
C LEU A 180 5.12 37.81 -10.35
N PHE A 181 4.59 38.99 -9.96
CA PHE A 181 5.41 40.18 -9.77
C PHE A 181 4.97 40.94 -8.52
N GLY A 182 5.93 41.23 -7.64
CA GLY A 182 5.62 41.82 -6.34
C GLY A 182 6.85 42.07 -5.49
N ARG A 183 6.67 41.95 -4.17
CA ARG A 183 7.71 42.08 -3.14
C ARG A 183 7.57 40.98 -2.09
N LEU A 184 8.59 40.82 -1.25
CA LEU A 184 8.52 39.99 -0.06
C LEU A 184 8.28 40.88 1.16
N GLU A 185 7.15 40.70 1.83
CA GLU A 185 6.78 41.39 3.07
C GLU A 185 6.70 40.35 4.19
N ASN A 186 7.49 40.52 5.25
CA ASN A 186 7.58 39.54 6.35
C ASN A 186 7.78 38.08 5.88
N ASN A 187 8.66 37.87 4.89
CA ASN A 187 8.91 36.58 4.25
C ASN A 187 7.69 35.93 3.56
N THR A 188 6.70 36.74 3.14
CA THR A 188 5.55 36.30 2.35
C THR A 188 5.47 37.12 1.06
N PHE A 189 5.07 36.49 -0.05
CA PHE A 189 4.90 37.22 -1.31
C PHE A 189 3.63 38.10 -1.28
N SER A 190 3.81 39.37 -1.62
CA SER A 190 2.75 40.35 -1.82
C SER A 190 2.87 40.93 -3.22
N GLY A 191 1.87 40.73 -4.07
CA GLY A 191 1.92 41.18 -5.47
C GLY A 191 0.90 40.52 -6.40
N LYS A 192 1.08 40.79 -7.69
CA LYS A 192 0.19 40.35 -8.77
C LYS A 192 0.51 38.90 -9.16
N ARG A 193 -0.54 38.09 -9.38
CA ARG A 193 -0.46 36.73 -9.93
C ARG A 193 -1.22 36.70 -11.25
N MET A 194 -0.50 36.53 -12.36
CA MET A 194 -1.08 36.53 -13.71
C MET A 194 -1.13 35.12 -14.27
N TYR A 195 -2.32 34.66 -14.65
CA TYR A 195 -2.54 33.36 -15.29
C TYR A 195 -3.45 33.51 -16.51
N MET A 196 -3.02 32.99 -17.66
CA MET A 196 -3.87 32.85 -18.85
C MET A 196 -3.62 31.52 -19.56
N PHE A 197 -4.69 30.89 -20.04
CA PHE A 197 -4.61 29.77 -20.97
C PHE A 197 -4.76 30.29 -22.39
N LEU A 198 -3.72 30.11 -23.21
CA LEU A 198 -3.63 30.59 -24.58
C LEU A 198 -4.02 29.46 -25.53
N LYS A 199 -5.19 29.58 -26.17
CA LYS A 199 -5.77 28.52 -27.00
C LYS A 199 -5.06 28.38 -28.35
N GLY A 200 -5.05 27.16 -28.89
CA GLY A 200 -4.60 26.86 -30.25
C GLY A 200 -3.24 26.17 -30.32
N ALA A 201 -2.78 25.93 -31.55
CA ALA A 201 -1.55 25.21 -31.85
C ALA A 201 -0.29 25.99 -31.48
N SER A 202 0.82 25.25 -31.35
CA SER A 202 2.17 25.81 -31.27
C SER A 202 2.84 25.72 -32.64
N TYR A 203 3.83 26.56 -32.85
CA TYR A 203 4.51 26.73 -34.13
C TYR A 203 6.02 26.67 -33.94
N TYR A 204 6.73 26.32 -35.00
CA TYR A 204 8.18 26.33 -35.08
C TYR A 204 8.63 27.25 -36.22
N ASP A 205 9.59 28.12 -35.94
CA ASP A 205 10.18 29.05 -36.90
C ASP A 205 11.71 28.99 -36.85
N GLU A 206 12.31 29.02 -38.03
CA GLU A 206 13.75 29.18 -38.24
C GLU A 206 14.07 30.33 -39.20
N GLY A 207 13.03 31.03 -39.69
CA GLY A 207 13.12 32.13 -40.66
C GLY A 207 13.42 33.49 -40.04
N GLY A 208 13.65 33.57 -38.73
CA GLY A 208 14.06 34.80 -38.07
C GLY A 208 12.91 35.69 -37.57
N LYS A 209 11.67 35.19 -37.51
CA LYS A 209 10.49 36.01 -37.23
C LYS A 209 10.54 36.70 -35.86
N TYR A 210 10.97 35.97 -34.82
CA TYR A 210 11.06 36.49 -33.46
C TYR A 210 12.49 36.54 -32.94
N PHE A 211 13.31 35.58 -33.38
CA PHE A 211 14.74 35.44 -33.08
C PHE A 211 15.43 34.84 -34.31
N PRO A 212 16.72 35.13 -34.55
CA PRO A 212 17.51 34.55 -35.64
C PRO A 212 17.88 33.07 -35.40
N TYR A 213 17.24 32.41 -34.44
CA TYR A 213 17.53 31.05 -34.00
C TYR A 213 16.27 30.20 -34.07
N PRO A 214 16.39 28.86 -34.12
CA PRO A 214 15.26 27.94 -33.99
C PRO A 214 14.36 28.31 -32.82
N THR A 215 13.10 28.56 -33.12
CA THR A 215 12.12 29.18 -32.22
C THR A 215 10.83 28.37 -32.18
N VAL A 216 10.33 28.07 -30.99
CA VAL A 216 8.95 27.60 -30.79
C VAL A 216 8.10 28.71 -30.19
N TYR A 217 6.86 28.82 -30.62
CA TYR A 217 5.95 29.85 -30.11
C TYR A 217 4.49 29.42 -30.07
N SER A 218 3.72 30.01 -29.15
CA SER A 218 2.29 29.78 -29.02
C SER A 218 1.50 30.43 -30.17
N ASN A 219 0.22 30.10 -30.31
CA ASN A 219 -0.63 30.65 -31.36
C ASN A 219 -0.60 32.20 -31.42
N PRO A 220 -0.13 32.79 -32.55
CA PRO A 220 0.07 34.24 -32.68
C PRO A 220 -1.24 35.03 -32.76
N LYS A 221 -2.39 34.36 -32.89
CA LYS A 221 -3.71 35.00 -32.85
C LYS A 221 -4.19 35.34 -31.43
N ASN A 222 -3.51 34.86 -30.39
CA ASN A 222 -3.83 35.21 -29.02
C ASN A 222 -3.30 36.60 -28.67
N ASP A 223 -3.91 37.22 -27.65
CA ASP A 223 -3.48 38.49 -27.06
C ASP A 223 -2.03 38.46 -26.54
N TYR A 224 -1.56 37.26 -26.18
CA TYR A 224 -0.20 37.03 -25.73
C TYR A 224 0.44 35.91 -26.55
N VAL A 225 1.71 36.09 -26.89
CA VAL A 225 2.52 35.10 -27.59
C VAL A 225 3.75 34.76 -26.76
N LEU A 226 3.83 33.50 -26.33
CA LEU A 226 4.97 32.92 -25.66
C LEU A 226 5.93 32.40 -26.72
N ILE A 227 7.21 32.76 -26.60
CA ILE A 227 8.24 32.50 -27.62
C ILE A 227 9.49 32.00 -26.90
N ILE A 228 10.03 30.86 -27.34
CA ILE A 228 11.22 30.24 -26.80
C ILE A 228 12.15 29.93 -27.97
N ALA A 229 13.39 30.40 -27.93
CA ALA A 229 14.39 30.17 -28.96
C ALA A 229 15.69 29.64 -28.36
N TYR A 230 16.44 28.88 -29.16
CA TYR A 230 17.68 28.26 -28.72
C TYR A 230 18.81 28.45 -29.73
N ASN A 231 19.91 29.05 -29.27
CA ASN A 231 21.16 29.09 -30.00
C ASN A 231 22.08 27.98 -29.48
N GLU A 232 22.13 26.86 -30.20
CA GLU A 232 22.96 25.69 -29.86
C GLU A 232 24.46 26.01 -29.82
N LYS A 233 24.95 26.86 -30.73
CA LYS A 233 26.38 27.21 -30.81
C LYS A 233 26.89 27.86 -29.53
N THR A 234 26.07 28.69 -28.89
CA THR A 234 26.42 29.38 -27.64
C THR A 234 25.67 28.82 -26.44
N ARG A 235 24.88 27.75 -26.65
CA ARG A 235 24.01 27.15 -25.65
C ARG A 235 23.16 28.20 -24.92
N THR A 236 22.54 29.10 -25.67
CA THR A 236 21.81 30.24 -25.12
C THR A 236 20.31 30.12 -25.40
N TRP A 237 19.54 30.20 -24.32
CA TRP A 237 18.08 30.22 -24.31
C TRP A 237 17.57 31.65 -24.33
N TYR A 238 16.55 31.88 -25.16
CA TYR A 238 15.87 33.15 -25.25
C TYR A 238 14.37 32.95 -25.05
N HIS A 239 13.79 33.70 -24.14
CA HIS A 239 12.37 33.61 -23.83
C HIS A 239 11.75 34.99 -23.95
N LYS A 240 10.62 35.06 -24.65
CA LYS A 240 9.90 36.32 -24.87
C LYS A 240 8.41 36.11 -24.71
N ILE A 241 7.76 37.06 -24.04
CA ILE A 241 6.30 37.15 -23.96
C ILE A 241 5.90 38.46 -24.60
N LEU A 242 5.15 38.39 -25.71
CA LEU A 242 4.64 39.57 -26.41
C LEU A 242 3.16 39.76 -26.13
N TYR A 243 2.74 41.00 -25.88
CA TYR A 243 1.35 41.42 -25.90
C TYR A 243 1.02 42.01 -27.28
N THR A 244 0.09 41.39 -28.01
CA THR A 244 -0.14 41.64 -29.45
C THR A 244 -1.28 42.60 -29.74
N LYS A 245 -2.06 43.00 -28.73
CA LYS A 245 -3.16 43.97 -28.87
C LYS A 245 -2.68 45.41 -29.03
N SER A 246 -1.39 45.67 -28.89
CA SER A 246 -0.78 46.96 -29.19
C SER A 246 -0.10 46.95 -30.56
N SER A 247 -0.01 48.12 -31.19
CA SER A 247 0.76 48.33 -32.42
C SER A 247 1.80 49.44 -32.18
N PRO A 248 3.10 49.12 -32.06
CA PRO A 248 3.70 47.78 -32.16
C PRO A 248 3.39 46.87 -30.96
N PRO A 249 3.54 45.53 -31.09
CA PRO A 249 3.44 44.60 -29.96
C PRO A 249 4.42 44.96 -28.83
N ILE A 250 3.97 44.83 -27.58
CA ILE A 250 4.77 45.17 -26.39
C ILE A 250 5.47 43.92 -25.85
N GLU A 251 6.76 44.03 -25.53
CA GLU A 251 7.53 42.99 -24.83
C GLU A 251 7.22 43.02 -23.33
N ILE A 252 6.53 41.99 -22.84
CA ILE A 252 6.13 41.84 -21.43
C ILE A 252 7.24 41.20 -20.61
N LEU A 253 7.88 40.17 -21.16
CA LEU A 253 9.00 39.48 -20.54
C LEU A 253 10.03 39.19 -21.61
N TYR A 254 11.29 39.44 -21.30
CA TYR A 254 12.44 38.95 -22.04
C TYR A 254 13.43 38.33 -21.08
N VAL A 255 13.87 37.12 -21.39
CA VAL A 255 14.90 36.41 -20.65
C VAL A 255 15.95 35.94 -21.64
N GLU A 256 17.20 36.22 -21.34
CA GLU A 256 18.34 35.65 -22.03
C GLU A 256 19.21 34.94 -21.01
N GLY A 257 19.34 33.63 -21.18
CA GLY A 257 20.06 32.77 -20.26
C GLY A 257 21.00 31.83 -21.01
N ARG A 258 22.22 31.71 -20.52
CA ARG A 258 23.23 30.82 -21.11
C ARG A 258 23.29 29.53 -20.30
N GLY A 259 23.11 28.38 -20.94
CA GLY A 259 23.24 27.08 -20.29
C GLY A 259 24.60 26.96 -19.61
N ARG A 260 24.58 26.53 -18.34
CA ARG A 260 25.77 26.46 -17.47
C ARG A 260 26.53 25.15 -17.69
N LEU A 261 26.57 24.31 -16.66
CA LEU A 261 27.20 23.00 -16.68
C LEU A 261 26.22 21.96 -17.24
N VAL A 262 26.26 20.74 -16.72
CA VAL A 262 25.46 19.62 -17.20
C VAL A 262 23.98 19.80 -16.83
N PRO A 263 23.03 19.65 -17.77
CA PRO A 263 21.59 19.59 -17.48
C PRO A 263 21.24 18.42 -16.55
N LEU A 264 20.09 18.51 -15.86
CA LEU A 264 19.44 17.28 -15.42
C LEU A 264 18.76 16.63 -16.61
N TRP A 265 19.39 15.60 -17.18
CA TRP A 265 18.77 14.77 -18.20
C TRP A 265 17.74 13.82 -17.58
N VAL A 266 16.49 13.97 -18.01
CA VAL A 266 15.39 13.04 -17.69
C VAL A 266 15.34 11.91 -18.72
N GLY A 267 15.71 12.18 -19.97
CA GLY A 267 15.89 11.17 -21.03
C GLY A 267 16.08 11.80 -22.41
N LYS A 268 16.73 11.11 -23.33
CA LYS A 268 16.82 11.57 -24.73
C LYS A 268 15.48 11.41 -25.47
N PRO A 269 15.25 12.12 -26.59
CA PRO A 269 14.02 11.96 -27.38
C PRO A 269 13.71 10.51 -27.78
N GLU A 270 14.73 9.69 -28.02
CA GLU A 270 14.65 8.27 -28.37
C GLU A 270 14.50 7.35 -27.15
N GLY A 271 14.77 7.86 -25.95
CA GLY A 271 14.83 7.12 -24.69
C GLY A 271 16.28 6.80 -24.23
N PRO A 272 16.43 6.05 -23.13
CA PRO A 272 15.35 5.48 -22.31
C PRO A 272 14.61 6.55 -21.50
N PHE A 273 13.35 6.29 -21.16
CA PHE A 273 12.48 7.20 -20.40
C PHE A 273 12.51 6.87 -18.90
N VAL A 274 12.11 7.80 -18.05
CA VAL A 274 11.81 7.49 -16.64
C VAL A 274 10.31 7.37 -16.42
N VAL A 275 9.88 6.67 -15.37
CA VAL A 275 8.47 6.56 -14.99
C VAL A 275 8.12 7.70 -14.03
N HIS A 276 7.34 8.67 -14.52
CA HIS A 276 6.95 9.89 -13.80
C HIS A 276 5.69 9.71 -12.95
N GLY A 277 4.81 8.78 -13.33
CA GLY A 277 3.64 8.48 -12.50
C GLY A 277 2.61 7.56 -13.16
N VAL A 278 1.39 7.55 -12.60
CA VAL A 278 0.26 6.77 -13.13
C VAL A 278 -0.63 7.67 -13.99
N ALA A 279 -0.62 7.44 -15.30
CA ALA A 279 -1.46 8.14 -16.29
C ALA A 279 -2.92 7.67 -16.30
N GLY A 280 -3.29 6.80 -15.36
CA GLY A 280 -4.62 6.20 -15.24
C GLY A 280 -4.95 5.20 -16.34
N ILE A 281 -6.23 5.00 -16.61
CA ILE A 281 -6.69 3.99 -17.57
C ILE A 281 -6.87 4.62 -18.95
N ARG A 282 -6.21 4.04 -19.95
CA ARG A 282 -6.25 4.47 -21.36
C ARG A 282 -6.41 3.24 -22.24
N GLY A 283 -7.41 3.22 -23.12
CA GLY A 283 -7.62 2.07 -23.99
C GLY A 283 -8.03 0.79 -23.25
N GLY A 284 -8.67 0.91 -22.07
CA GLY A 284 -8.97 -0.22 -21.18
C GLY A 284 -7.76 -0.79 -20.43
N LYS A 285 -6.58 -0.20 -20.58
CA LYS A 285 -5.35 -0.61 -19.90
C LYS A 285 -4.91 0.42 -18.87
N LEU A 286 -4.36 -0.04 -17.76
CA LEU A 286 -3.59 0.82 -16.86
C LEU A 286 -2.33 1.29 -17.60
N CYS A 287 -2.12 2.60 -17.67
CA CYS A 287 -0.95 3.19 -18.28
C CYS A 287 -0.17 4.00 -17.25
N LEU A 288 1.16 3.93 -17.34
CA LEU A 288 2.08 4.82 -16.67
C LEU A 288 2.38 6.02 -17.57
N ASP A 289 2.59 7.16 -16.93
CA ASP A 289 3.17 8.33 -17.57
C ASP A 289 4.70 8.19 -17.51
N THR A 290 5.34 8.24 -18.68
CA THR A 290 6.80 8.24 -18.78
C THR A 290 7.28 9.55 -19.33
N TRP A 291 8.42 10.02 -18.83
CA TRP A 291 8.97 11.33 -19.12
C TRP A 291 10.40 11.19 -19.65
N GLY A 292 10.69 11.94 -20.70
CA GLY A 292 12.04 12.23 -21.20
C GLY A 292 12.19 13.73 -21.42
N GLY A 293 13.42 14.17 -21.62
CA GLY A 293 13.79 15.56 -21.78
C GLY A 293 14.88 15.97 -20.80
N TYR A 294 14.91 17.24 -20.44
CA TYR A 294 15.98 17.81 -19.62
C TYR A 294 15.56 19.09 -18.93
N LEU A 295 16.27 19.41 -17.85
CA LEU A 295 16.22 20.70 -17.18
C LEU A 295 17.60 21.35 -17.31
N ASP A 296 17.68 22.38 -18.15
CA ASP A 296 18.93 23.07 -18.46
C ASP A 296 19.06 24.38 -17.67
N PHE A 297 20.03 24.41 -16.75
CA PHE A 297 20.27 25.54 -15.87
C PHE A 297 20.88 26.73 -16.61
N GLU A 298 20.32 27.92 -16.39
CA GLU A 298 20.72 29.14 -17.09
C GLU A 298 21.52 30.10 -16.18
N GLU A 299 22.61 30.63 -16.73
CA GLU A 299 23.24 31.85 -16.26
C GLU A 299 22.48 33.04 -16.85
N ILE A 300 21.78 33.78 -15.98
CA ILE A 300 21.03 34.97 -16.38
C ILE A 300 21.97 36.02 -16.94
N LYS A 301 21.77 36.39 -18.22
CA LYS A 301 22.42 37.55 -18.83
C LYS A 301 21.56 38.78 -18.70
N VAL A 302 20.26 38.65 -18.94
CA VAL A 302 19.29 39.72 -18.71
C VAL A 302 17.90 39.15 -18.53
N ILE A 303 17.16 39.73 -17.59
CA ILE A 303 15.71 39.59 -17.51
C ILE A 303 15.09 40.99 -17.55
N ARG A 304 14.17 41.23 -18.48
CA ARG A 304 13.35 42.45 -18.53
C ARG A 304 11.89 42.09 -18.35
N TYR A 305 11.21 42.80 -17.47
CA TYR A 305 9.77 42.69 -17.28
C TYR A 305 9.12 44.06 -17.41
N TYR A 306 8.07 44.15 -18.21
CA TYR A 306 7.27 45.36 -18.38
C TYR A 306 5.91 45.21 -17.70
N ASP A 307 5.67 46.01 -16.67
CA ASP A 307 4.38 46.09 -15.98
C ASP A 307 3.48 47.07 -16.74
N ILE A 308 2.51 46.52 -17.50
CA ILE A 308 1.56 47.31 -18.30
C ILE A 308 0.80 48.31 -17.41
N GLU A 309 0.35 47.88 -16.22
CA GLU A 309 -0.53 48.69 -15.38
C GLU A 309 0.20 49.92 -14.82
N ASN A 310 1.50 49.76 -14.54
CA ASN A 310 2.34 50.83 -13.99
C ASN A 310 3.19 51.54 -15.05
N ASN A 311 3.09 51.13 -16.32
CA ASN A 311 3.88 51.64 -17.44
C ASN A 311 5.39 51.70 -17.13
N LYS A 312 5.95 50.60 -16.60
CA LYS A 312 7.33 50.57 -16.11
C LYS A 312 8.06 49.28 -16.46
N THR A 313 9.30 49.43 -16.89
CA THR A 313 10.24 48.33 -17.14
C THR A 313 11.13 48.09 -15.92
N TYR A 314 11.29 46.82 -15.57
CA TYR A 314 12.19 46.32 -14.54
C TYR A 314 13.23 45.43 -15.19
N THR A 315 14.51 45.68 -14.89
CA THR A 315 15.62 44.88 -15.40
C THR A 315 16.31 44.19 -14.24
N PHE A 316 16.52 42.88 -14.36
CA PHE A 316 17.18 42.06 -13.36
C PHE A 316 18.43 41.41 -13.94
N SER A 317 19.49 41.40 -13.14
CA SER A 317 20.74 40.68 -13.40
C SER A 317 20.99 39.57 -12.36
N LYS A 318 20.18 39.48 -11.31
CA LYS A 318 20.30 38.51 -10.23
C LYS A 318 19.05 37.63 -10.17
N GLY A 319 19.27 36.32 -10.15
CA GLY A 319 18.21 35.32 -10.17
C GLY A 319 18.70 34.02 -10.78
N PHE A 320 17.74 33.15 -11.09
CA PHE A 320 17.98 31.91 -11.81
C PHE A 320 16.86 31.67 -12.82
N ALA A 321 17.18 30.91 -13.85
CA ALA A 321 16.22 30.35 -14.78
C ALA A 321 16.68 28.96 -15.21
N PHE A 322 15.76 28.18 -15.72
CA PHE A 322 16.07 26.94 -16.41
C PHE A 322 15.00 26.63 -17.45
N MET A 323 15.46 26.01 -18.53
CA MET A 323 14.59 25.48 -19.57
C MET A 323 14.23 24.04 -19.20
N ASP A 324 12.94 23.80 -18.97
CA ASP A 324 12.38 22.47 -18.75
C ASP A 324 11.72 21.99 -20.05
N ARG A 325 12.30 20.94 -20.62
CA ARG A 325 11.84 20.31 -21.85
C ARG A 325 11.26 18.95 -21.51
N GLU A 326 10.00 18.73 -21.87
CA GLU A 326 9.29 17.49 -21.52
C GLU A 326 8.74 16.76 -22.75
N TYR A 327 9.00 15.47 -22.88
CA TYR A 327 8.26 14.58 -23.79
C TYR A 327 7.62 13.46 -22.97
N HIS A 328 6.29 13.39 -23.00
CA HIS A 328 5.53 12.37 -22.29
C HIS A 328 5.03 11.30 -23.23
N ARG A 329 5.16 10.05 -22.80
CA ARG A 329 4.71 8.87 -23.55
C ARG A 329 4.06 7.86 -22.60
N LEU A 330 2.96 7.24 -23.04
CA LEU A 330 2.27 6.23 -22.23
C LEU A 330 2.97 4.88 -22.31
N LEU A 331 3.25 4.31 -21.13
CA LEU A 331 3.67 2.92 -20.99
C LEU A 331 2.50 2.07 -20.48
N PRO A 332 1.89 1.21 -21.32
CA PRO A 332 0.79 0.34 -20.91
C PRO A 332 1.29 -0.84 -20.05
N LEU A 333 0.57 -1.17 -18.98
CA LEU A 333 0.88 -2.29 -18.08
C LEU A 333 -0.01 -3.51 -18.30
N GLY A 334 -1.33 -3.32 -18.42
CA GLY A 334 -2.28 -4.43 -18.58
C GLY A 334 -3.74 -3.98 -18.46
N GLU A 335 -4.69 -4.88 -18.70
CA GLU A 335 -6.13 -4.57 -18.75
C GLU A 335 -6.74 -4.30 -17.36
N VAL A 336 -7.69 -3.35 -17.29
CA VAL A 336 -8.45 -3.04 -16.07
C VAL A 336 -9.94 -2.88 -16.41
N LYS A 337 -10.82 -3.63 -15.73
CA LYS A 337 -12.27 -3.46 -15.82
C LYS A 337 -12.73 -2.31 -14.91
N ILE A 338 -13.39 -1.31 -15.47
CA ILE A 338 -13.97 -0.17 -14.71
C ILE A 338 -15.48 -0.34 -14.64
N LYS A 339 -16.06 -0.35 -13.44
CA LYS A 339 -17.50 -0.19 -13.22
C LYS A 339 -17.78 1.29 -12.95
N ASN A 340 -18.47 1.97 -13.88
CA ASN A 340 -19.02 3.35 -13.82
C ASN A 340 -18.14 4.47 -13.22
N GLY A 341 -17.75 5.47 -14.03
CA GLY A 341 -17.16 6.71 -13.52
C GLY A 341 -16.41 7.54 -14.57
N LYS A 342 -16.09 8.79 -14.22
CA LYS A 342 -15.20 9.68 -15.01
C LYS A 342 -13.79 9.56 -14.44
N ILE A 343 -12.83 9.13 -15.26
CA ILE A 343 -11.46 8.79 -14.87
C ILE A 343 -10.63 10.07 -14.73
N VAL A 344 -9.95 10.25 -13.59
CA VAL A 344 -8.97 11.31 -13.36
C VAL A 344 -7.61 10.68 -13.05
N ASP A 345 -6.59 11.06 -13.80
CA ASP A 345 -5.21 10.61 -13.61
C ASP A 345 -4.70 10.96 -12.20
N GLY A 346 -3.77 10.20 -11.65
CA GLY A 346 -2.99 10.70 -10.52
C GLY A 346 -1.63 10.09 -10.52
N ILE A 347 -0.81 10.90 -11.14
CA ILE A 347 0.59 11.03 -10.96
C ILE A 347 0.79 11.45 -9.49
N GLU A 348 1.80 10.93 -8.80
CA GLU A 348 2.24 11.48 -7.53
C GLU A 348 3.72 11.77 -7.65
N PHE A 349 4.11 13.05 -7.60
CA PHE A 349 5.49 13.45 -7.74
C PHE A 349 5.82 14.73 -6.97
N ASP A 350 7.11 14.82 -6.63
CA ASP A 350 7.76 15.95 -5.98
C ASP A 350 8.98 16.35 -6.84
N ALA A 351 8.97 17.54 -7.43
CA ALA A 351 10.10 18.11 -8.16
C ALA A 351 10.54 19.41 -7.48
N MET A 352 11.80 19.52 -7.06
CA MET A 352 12.29 20.74 -6.41
C MET A 352 13.70 21.12 -6.83
N SER A 353 13.93 22.42 -6.88
CA SER A 353 15.19 23.07 -7.23
C SER A 353 15.74 23.94 -6.11
N PHE A 354 17.03 24.20 -6.23
CA PHE A 354 17.85 25.00 -5.33
C PHE A 354 18.82 25.84 -6.17
N HIS A 355 18.93 27.14 -5.86
CA HIS A 355 19.77 28.06 -6.62
C HIS A 355 20.48 29.06 -5.70
N LYS A 356 21.67 28.68 -5.22
CA LYS A 356 22.58 29.58 -4.51
C LYS A 356 23.37 30.39 -5.53
N ILE A 357 23.05 31.67 -5.64
CA ILE A 357 23.60 32.58 -6.66
C ILE A 357 24.63 33.56 -6.12
N ASP A 358 24.77 33.67 -4.80
CA ASP A 358 25.75 34.53 -4.13
C ASP A 358 26.94 33.72 -3.59
N GLY A 359 28.15 34.27 -3.68
CA GLY A 359 29.39 33.60 -3.26
C GLY A 359 29.67 32.37 -4.14
N GLU A 360 29.89 31.21 -3.51
CA GLU A 360 29.95 29.95 -4.25
C GLU A 360 28.60 29.63 -4.89
N VAL A 361 28.58 29.57 -6.23
CA VAL A 361 27.37 29.35 -7.03
C VAL A 361 27.10 27.85 -7.14
N ILE A 362 25.96 27.43 -6.62
CA ILE A 362 25.53 26.02 -6.55
C ILE A 362 24.07 25.95 -6.95
N GLU A 363 23.75 24.99 -7.81
CA GLU A 363 22.39 24.72 -8.24
C GLU A 363 22.13 23.23 -8.28
N PHE A 364 20.91 22.82 -7.92
CA PHE A 364 20.48 21.46 -8.15
C PHE A 364 18.99 21.39 -8.38
N ILE A 365 18.57 20.29 -8.99
CA ILE A 365 17.17 19.90 -9.09
C ILE A 365 17.07 18.40 -8.89
N PHE A 366 16.01 17.96 -8.20
CA PHE A 366 15.70 16.56 -8.01
C PHE A 366 14.21 16.32 -8.23
N ILE A 367 13.88 15.10 -8.63
CA ILE A 367 12.54 14.68 -9.02
C ILE A 367 12.28 13.29 -8.48
N LEU A 368 11.21 13.16 -7.71
CA LEU A 368 10.78 11.93 -7.08
C LEU A 368 9.34 11.62 -7.47
N ALA A 369 9.13 10.50 -8.15
CA ALA A 369 7.79 9.97 -8.37
C ALA A 369 7.47 8.82 -7.40
N LYS A 370 6.19 8.71 -7.05
CA LYS A 370 5.64 7.65 -6.20
C LYS A 370 4.51 6.95 -6.95
N ASN A 371 4.27 5.69 -6.58
CA ASN A 371 3.12 4.95 -7.07
C ASN A 371 1.96 5.09 -6.06
N PRO A 372 0.94 5.93 -6.34
CA PRO A 372 -0.16 6.20 -5.42
C PRO A 372 -1.24 5.11 -5.42
N LEU A 373 -1.08 4.03 -6.19
CA LEU A 373 -2.09 2.98 -6.28
C LEU A 373 -2.16 2.15 -4.98
N PRO A 374 -3.35 1.64 -4.62
CA PRO A 374 -3.53 0.75 -3.47
C PRO A 374 -2.79 -0.59 -3.68
N PRO A 375 -2.41 -1.30 -2.60
CA PRO A 375 -1.72 -2.58 -2.67
C PRO A 375 -2.40 -3.60 -3.60
N GLU A 376 -3.73 -3.66 -3.58
CA GLU A 376 -4.53 -4.54 -4.44
C GLU A 376 -4.27 -4.33 -5.94
N LEU A 377 -4.16 -3.08 -6.39
CA LEU A 377 -3.84 -2.76 -7.79
C LEU A 377 -2.35 -2.93 -8.07
N LYS A 378 -1.49 -2.69 -7.07
CA LYS A 378 -0.04 -2.92 -7.19
C LYS A 378 0.30 -4.40 -7.41
N LYS A 379 -0.40 -5.32 -6.73
CA LYS A 379 -0.22 -6.77 -6.88
C LYS A 379 -0.61 -7.28 -8.28
N LYS A 380 -1.51 -6.59 -8.99
CA LYS A 380 -2.01 -7.01 -10.32
C LYS A 380 -1.06 -6.75 -11.48
N PHE A 381 -0.06 -5.87 -11.30
CA PHE A 381 0.84 -5.48 -12.39
C PHE A 381 2.30 -5.44 -11.91
N LYS A 382 3.22 -5.79 -12.81
CA LYS A 382 4.65 -5.57 -12.56
C LYS A 382 5.02 -4.13 -12.91
N PHE A 383 5.28 -3.31 -11.90
CA PHE A 383 5.67 -1.92 -12.08
C PHE A 383 7.19 -1.78 -12.27
N PRO A 384 7.66 -0.98 -13.25
CA PRO A 384 9.04 -0.51 -13.26
C PRO A 384 9.33 0.40 -12.05
N LYS A 385 10.62 0.65 -11.78
CA LYS A 385 11.01 1.62 -10.75
C LYS A 385 10.60 3.03 -11.20
N PHE A 386 9.92 3.75 -10.31
CA PHE A 386 9.54 5.14 -10.51
C PHE A 386 10.77 6.03 -10.38
N GLU A 387 10.72 7.20 -11.02
CA GLU A 387 11.88 8.09 -11.09
C GLU A 387 12.34 8.53 -9.71
N ARG A 388 13.65 8.51 -9.52
CA ARG A 388 14.34 9.19 -8.42
C ARG A 388 15.65 9.66 -8.99
N ILE A 389 15.67 10.93 -9.37
CA ILE A 389 16.71 11.48 -10.21
C ILE A 389 17.07 12.88 -9.71
N GLY A 390 18.36 13.18 -9.69
CA GLY A 390 18.80 14.52 -9.35
C GLY A 390 20.21 14.81 -9.85
N ARG A 391 20.51 16.10 -9.98
CA ARG A 391 21.84 16.59 -10.34
C ARG A 391 22.15 17.87 -9.60
N ILE A 392 23.39 17.95 -9.12
CA ILE A 392 23.95 19.12 -8.45
C ILE A 392 25.18 19.64 -9.20
N ASN A 393 25.21 20.94 -9.44
CA ASN A 393 26.24 21.66 -10.16
C ASN A 393 26.90 22.66 -9.22
N PHE A 394 28.20 22.50 -9.00
CA PHE A 394 29.07 23.47 -8.34
C PHE A 394 29.65 24.38 -9.41
N VAL A 395 28.87 25.38 -9.82
CA VAL A 395 29.15 26.19 -11.01
C VAL A 395 30.45 26.96 -10.87
N SER A 396 30.72 27.53 -9.69
CA SER A 396 32.00 28.21 -9.41
C SER A 396 33.23 27.30 -9.54
N ARG A 397 33.03 25.98 -9.47
CA ARG A 397 34.11 24.98 -9.56
C ARG A 397 34.16 24.29 -10.93
N GLY A 398 33.20 24.54 -11.82
CA GLY A 398 33.07 23.81 -13.07
C GLY A 398 32.78 22.32 -12.90
N LYS A 399 32.14 21.90 -11.80
CA LYS A 399 31.90 20.48 -11.49
C LYS A 399 30.42 20.14 -11.39
N SER A 400 30.05 18.97 -11.88
CA SER A 400 28.69 18.45 -11.87
C SER A 400 28.67 17.02 -11.34
N TYR A 401 27.70 16.71 -10.48
CA TYR A 401 27.59 15.44 -9.78
C TYR A 401 26.16 14.92 -9.80
N ARG A 402 26.01 13.62 -9.55
CA ARG A 402 24.70 12.97 -9.42
C ARG A 402 24.15 13.20 -8.00
N LEU A 403 22.83 13.35 -7.91
CA LEU A 403 22.07 13.47 -6.66
C LEU A 403 20.85 12.53 -6.75
N ASP A 404 21.11 11.24 -6.99
CA ASP A 404 20.05 10.22 -7.10
C ASP A 404 19.75 9.53 -5.76
N GLU A 405 20.69 9.63 -4.81
CA GLU A 405 20.64 8.98 -3.50
C GLU A 405 20.19 9.97 -2.42
N TYR A 406 18.91 10.31 -2.41
CA TYR A 406 18.34 11.24 -1.44
C TYR A 406 17.04 10.73 -0.85
N ILE A 407 16.70 11.29 0.31
CA ILE A 407 15.39 11.21 0.96
C ILE A 407 14.81 12.61 0.97
N PHE A 408 13.57 12.72 0.52
CA PHE A 408 12.80 13.95 0.50
C PHE A 408 11.48 13.75 1.22
N TRP A 409 11.13 14.67 2.11
CA TRP A 409 9.85 14.67 2.80
C TRP A 409 9.38 16.09 3.08
N THR A 410 8.09 16.20 3.38
CA THR A 410 7.44 17.46 3.71
C THR A 410 6.83 17.37 5.09
N ASP A 411 6.34 18.48 5.59
CA ASP A 411 5.48 18.53 6.75
C ASP A 411 4.23 17.63 6.65
N GLY A 412 3.69 17.35 5.45
CA GLY A 412 2.61 16.37 5.19
C GLY A 412 1.27 16.98 4.75
N LYS A 413 1.19 18.31 4.57
CA LYS A 413 -0.02 18.99 4.11
C LYS A 413 -0.19 18.74 2.61
N LEU A 414 -1.42 18.72 2.09
CA LEU A 414 -1.63 18.67 0.63
C LEU A 414 -0.93 19.85 -0.07
N GLN A 415 -0.88 21.01 0.57
CA GLN A 415 -0.04 22.15 0.21
C GLN A 415 1.00 22.35 1.34
N PRO A 416 2.22 21.81 1.21
CA PRO A 416 3.25 21.85 2.25
C PRO A 416 3.84 23.25 2.48
N GLU A 417 4.18 23.55 3.73
CA GLU A 417 4.88 24.77 4.14
C GLU A 417 6.37 24.50 4.41
N LEU A 418 6.72 23.30 4.87
CA LEU A 418 8.10 22.88 5.16
C LEU A 418 8.52 21.65 4.34
N TYR A 419 9.78 21.67 3.93
CA TYR A 419 10.41 20.71 3.03
C TYR A 419 11.76 20.30 3.61
N PHE A 420 12.17 19.06 3.38
CA PHE A 420 13.40 18.51 3.92
C PHE A 420 14.06 17.59 2.90
N LEU A 421 15.37 17.73 2.73
CA LEU A 421 16.19 16.97 1.80
C LEU A 421 17.48 16.52 2.49
N LYS A 422 17.72 15.21 2.50
CA LYS A 422 19.03 14.64 2.85
C LYS A 422 19.49 13.70 1.75
N GLY A 423 20.74 13.77 1.33
CA GLY A 423 21.21 12.87 0.26
C GLY A 423 22.71 12.88 0.03
N ASN A 424 23.19 11.86 -0.65
CA ASN A 424 24.57 11.72 -1.08
C ASN A 424 24.75 12.35 -2.47
N ILE A 425 25.86 13.06 -2.62
CA ILE A 425 26.38 13.53 -3.90
C ILE A 425 27.36 12.48 -4.38
N THR A 426 27.16 11.95 -5.58
CA THR A 426 27.98 10.89 -6.17
C THR A 426 28.67 11.34 -7.45
N ASP A 427 29.88 10.84 -7.68
CA ASP A 427 30.56 10.99 -8.96
C ASP A 427 29.98 10.06 -10.04
N GLU A 428 30.57 10.08 -11.23
CA GLU A 428 30.14 9.25 -12.37
C GLU A 428 30.20 7.75 -12.10
N ASN A 429 31.09 7.31 -11.20
CA ASN A 429 31.26 5.91 -10.81
C ASN A 429 30.36 5.51 -9.63
N GLY A 430 29.54 6.43 -9.12
CA GLY A 430 28.67 6.21 -7.97
C GLY A 430 29.37 6.33 -6.62
N LYS A 431 30.64 6.78 -6.57
CA LYS A 431 31.34 7.00 -5.29
C LYS A 431 30.78 8.27 -4.63
N VAL A 432 30.49 8.17 -3.33
CA VAL A 432 30.04 9.32 -2.54
C VAL A 432 31.19 10.31 -2.39
N VAL A 433 30.98 11.54 -2.88
CA VAL A 433 31.95 12.64 -2.84
C VAL A 433 31.48 13.81 -1.98
N GLY A 434 30.22 13.79 -1.54
CA GLY A 434 29.62 14.87 -0.77
C GLY A 434 28.22 14.51 -0.29
N LYS A 435 27.57 15.44 0.43
CA LYS A 435 26.21 15.26 0.96
C LYS A 435 25.44 16.57 0.96
N VAL A 436 24.11 16.47 0.96
CA VAL A 436 23.18 17.58 1.22
C VAL A 436 22.38 17.28 2.48
N ASP A 437 22.21 18.29 3.33
CA ASP A 437 21.28 18.26 4.48
C ASP A 437 20.61 19.63 4.58
N LEU A 438 19.42 19.73 4.02
CA LEU A 438 18.72 20.98 3.74
C LEU A 438 17.27 20.92 4.22
N LYS A 439 16.79 22.04 4.75
CA LYS A 439 15.38 22.31 5.02
C LYS A 439 14.93 23.53 4.22
N ALA A 440 13.70 23.54 3.78
CA ALA A 440 13.11 24.67 3.08
C ALA A 440 11.79 25.10 3.71
N ARG A 441 11.49 26.40 3.63
CA ARG A 441 10.18 26.98 3.98
C ARG A 441 9.58 27.69 2.78
N ALA A 442 8.31 27.44 2.51
CA ALA A 442 7.57 28.16 1.47
C ALA A 442 7.28 29.61 1.90
N PHE A 443 7.47 30.53 0.96
CA PHE A 443 7.11 31.95 1.10
C PHE A 443 5.99 32.37 0.13
N ALA A 444 5.69 31.54 -0.88
CA ALA A 444 4.63 31.78 -1.84
C ALA A 444 4.18 30.48 -2.50
N TYR A 445 2.97 30.51 -3.06
CA TYR A 445 2.37 29.37 -3.74
C TYR A 445 1.72 29.78 -5.06
N TRP A 446 1.59 28.79 -5.94
CA TRP A 446 0.84 28.89 -7.19
C TRP A 446 -0.01 27.64 -7.42
N GLY A 447 -1.32 27.76 -7.24
CA GLY A 447 -2.33 26.74 -7.49
C GLY A 447 -3.13 26.91 -8.78
N ARG A 448 -4.36 26.38 -8.80
CA ARG A 448 -5.16 26.25 -10.02
C ARG A 448 -5.59 27.63 -10.54
N LYS A 449 -5.34 27.91 -11.84
CA LYS A 449 -5.67 29.19 -12.50
C LYS A 449 -5.03 30.44 -11.85
N GLY A 450 -3.87 30.32 -11.19
CA GLY A 450 -3.22 31.50 -10.60
C GLY A 450 -3.54 31.76 -9.13
N THR A 451 -4.34 30.91 -8.49
CA THR A 451 -4.67 31.06 -7.05
C THR A 451 -3.46 30.78 -6.17
N GLU A 452 -3.50 31.24 -4.93
CA GLU A 452 -2.51 30.87 -3.92
C GLU A 452 -2.74 29.44 -3.40
N ASN A 453 -4.00 29.05 -3.20
CA ASN A 453 -4.35 27.70 -2.77
C ASN A 453 -4.26 26.69 -3.91
N TRP A 454 -3.71 25.51 -3.61
CA TRP A 454 -3.65 24.39 -4.54
C TRP A 454 -5.03 23.82 -4.85
N GLY A 455 -5.24 23.44 -6.11
CA GLY A 455 -6.51 22.87 -6.53
C GLY A 455 -6.63 21.42 -6.05
N VAL A 456 -7.69 21.11 -5.32
CA VAL A 456 -7.96 19.74 -4.82
C VAL A 456 -8.95 19.02 -5.74
N GLY A 457 -8.59 17.81 -6.15
CA GLY A 457 -9.39 16.88 -6.95
C GLY A 457 -9.50 15.51 -6.29
N ARG A 458 -10.04 14.53 -7.02
CA ARG A 458 -10.18 13.13 -6.58
C ARG A 458 -9.63 12.19 -7.67
N PRO A 459 -8.81 11.18 -7.33
CA PRO A 459 -8.29 10.22 -8.29
C PRO A 459 -9.33 9.15 -8.66
N TRP A 460 -9.13 8.44 -9.79
CA TRP A 460 -10.09 7.42 -10.23
C TRP A 460 -10.10 6.13 -9.38
N TRP A 461 -8.98 5.76 -8.74
CA TRP A 461 -8.87 4.52 -7.94
C TRP A 461 -9.24 4.70 -6.47
N ASP A 462 -9.41 5.94 -6.01
CA ASP A 462 -9.81 6.25 -4.64
C ASP A 462 -10.82 7.42 -4.64
N PRO A 463 -12.13 7.11 -4.70
CA PRO A 463 -13.18 8.12 -4.71
C PRO A 463 -13.21 9.02 -3.47
N GLU A 464 -12.71 8.54 -2.32
CA GLU A 464 -12.64 9.30 -1.07
C GLU A 464 -11.33 10.10 -0.94
N GLY A 465 -10.29 9.67 -1.67
CA GLY A 465 -8.98 10.29 -1.71
C GLY A 465 -8.98 11.71 -2.30
N LYS A 466 -8.00 12.50 -1.87
CA LYS A 466 -7.75 13.87 -2.32
C LYS A 466 -6.43 13.94 -3.06
N VAL A 467 -6.44 14.54 -4.25
CA VAL A 467 -5.21 14.92 -4.96
C VAL A 467 -5.08 16.43 -5.02
N ALA A 468 -3.86 16.97 -4.92
CA ALA A 468 -3.61 18.39 -5.06
C ALA A 468 -2.44 18.65 -6.02
N TRP A 469 -2.61 19.61 -6.92
CA TRP A 469 -1.55 20.03 -7.86
C TRP A 469 -1.26 21.53 -7.69
N GLY A 470 0.02 21.87 -7.54
CA GLY A 470 0.45 23.25 -7.38
C GLY A 470 1.97 23.39 -7.34
N ARG A 471 2.40 24.63 -7.13
CA ARG A 471 3.80 25.00 -7.00
C ARG A 471 4.03 25.72 -5.68
N SER A 472 5.25 25.59 -5.19
CA SER A 472 5.76 26.30 -4.02
C SER A 472 7.05 27.01 -4.36
N PHE A 473 7.18 28.22 -3.83
CA PHE A 473 8.43 28.99 -3.88
C PHE A 473 8.99 29.00 -2.47
N VAL A 474 10.23 28.54 -2.34
CA VAL A 474 10.83 28.20 -1.05
C VAL A 474 12.16 28.89 -0.83
N LYS A 475 12.56 28.96 0.42
CA LYS A 475 13.91 29.32 0.84
C LYS A 475 14.54 28.15 1.59
N TRP A 476 15.69 27.70 1.11
CA TRP A 476 16.49 26.61 1.65
C TRP A 476 17.53 27.11 2.65
N SER A 477 17.73 26.34 3.71
CA SER A 477 18.77 26.56 4.72
C SER A 477 19.33 25.21 5.19
N GLY A 478 20.59 25.16 5.57
CA GLY A 478 21.27 23.93 5.98
C GLY A 478 22.72 23.88 5.51
N THR A 479 23.18 22.69 5.10
CA THR A 479 24.57 22.47 4.68
C THR A 479 24.67 21.59 3.44
N ILE A 480 25.69 21.88 2.64
CA ILE A 480 26.15 21.04 1.54
C ILE A 480 27.62 20.73 1.81
N THR A 481 28.03 19.47 1.69
CA THR A 481 29.43 19.06 1.85
C THR A 481 29.97 18.50 0.54
N LEU A 482 31.23 18.80 0.23
CA LEU A 482 31.95 18.24 -0.90
C LEU A 482 33.40 17.99 -0.47
N GLY A 483 33.81 16.73 -0.42
CA GLY A 483 35.06 16.32 0.25
C GLY A 483 35.03 16.72 1.74
N ASN A 484 36.04 17.49 2.16
CA ASN A 484 36.16 18.00 3.54
C ASN A 484 35.53 19.39 3.72
N GLU A 485 35.02 20.00 2.65
CA GLU A 485 34.48 21.36 2.70
C GLU A 485 33.00 21.35 3.05
N VAL A 486 32.61 22.26 3.94
CA VAL A 486 31.22 22.47 4.37
C VAL A 486 30.76 23.84 3.90
N ILE A 487 29.69 23.85 3.10
CA ILE A 487 29.10 25.04 2.51
C ILE A 487 27.79 25.31 3.24
N LYS A 488 27.74 26.44 3.95
CA LYS A 488 26.52 26.88 4.64
C LYS A 488 25.51 27.41 3.63
N VAL A 489 24.26 27.06 3.86
CA VAL A 489 23.10 27.50 3.08
C VAL A 489 22.19 28.27 4.00
N GLU A 490 21.87 29.51 3.64
CA GLU A 490 21.00 30.38 4.41
C GLU A 490 20.05 31.12 3.44
N GLU A 491 18.75 30.88 3.59
CA GLU A 491 17.68 31.56 2.86
C GLU A 491 17.82 31.53 1.31
N VAL A 492 18.37 30.44 0.78
CA VAL A 492 18.64 30.27 -0.66
C VAL A 492 17.36 29.95 -1.43
N LEU A 493 17.14 30.63 -2.55
CA LEU A 493 15.93 30.47 -3.34
C LEU A 493 15.78 29.06 -3.94
N GLY A 494 14.54 28.59 -3.98
CA GLY A 494 14.17 27.35 -4.63
C GLY A 494 12.73 27.38 -5.14
N PHE A 495 12.43 26.42 -6.00
CA PHE A 495 11.11 26.20 -6.59
C PHE A 495 10.73 24.74 -6.45
N GLY A 496 9.44 24.45 -6.32
CA GLY A 496 8.94 23.10 -6.49
C GLY A 496 7.60 23.02 -7.18
N GLU A 497 7.42 21.95 -7.95
CA GLU A 497 6.15 21.51 -8.51
C GLU A 497 5.76 20.16 -7.91
N PHE A 498 4.49 20.02 -7.55
CA PHE A 498 4.00 18.87 -6.81
C PHE A 498 2.64 18.44 -7.29
N HIS A 499 2.47 17.15 -7.53
CA HIS A 499 1.17 16.51 -7.57
C HIS A 499 1.10 15.51 -6.42
N ARG A 500 0.26 15.79 -5.42
CA ARG A 500 0.21 15.04 -4.16
C ARG A 500 -1.09 14.26 -4.03
N TYR A 501 -1.03 13.11 -3.38
CA TYR A 501 -2.19 12.28 -3.04
C TYR A 501 -2.31 12.10 -1.53
N ARG A 502 -3.54 12.06 -1.03
CA ARG A 502 -3.90 11.71 0.34
C ARG A 502 -5.17 10.85 0.30
N GLY A 503 -5.00 9.56 0.55
CA GLY A 503 -6.07 8.57 0.44
C GLY A 503 -6.90 8.36 1.72
N LYS A 504 -7.95 7.54 1.61
CA LYS A 504 -8.72 6.99 2.75
C LYS A 504 -7.85 6.13 3.68
N TYR A 505 -6.93 5.36 3.08
CA TYR A 505 -5.94 4.53 3.76
C TYR A 505 -4.72 5.32 4.28
N MET A 506 -4.67 6.62 4.01
CA MET A 506 -3.74 7.52 4.69
C MET A 506 -4.53 8.25 5.75
N SER A 507 -4.29 7.88 7.02
CA SER A 507 -4.93 8.52 8.16
C SER A 507 -4.97 10.03 7.99
N SER A 508 -6.08 10.62 8.41
CA SER A 508 -6.32 12.04 8.28
C SER A 508 -5.24 12.85 9.02
N SER A 509 -4.23 13.32 8.27
CA SER A 509 -3.34 14.43 8.60
C SER A 509 -2.23 14.10 9.62
N PRO A 510 -0.94 14.23 9.24
CA PRO A 510 0.20 14.11 10.17
C PRO A 510 0.37 15.26 11.19
N TYR A 511 -0.68 16.03 11.52
CA TYR A 511 -0.53 17.37 12.11
C TYR A 511 -1.25 17.66 13.41
N GLU A 512 -2.10 16.77 13.88
CA GLU A 512 -2.46 16.82 15.29
C GLU A 512 -1.60 15.80 15.98
N SER A 513 -0.54 16.29 16.65
CA SER A 513 0.07 15.74 17.88
C SER A 513 0.10 14.22 18.09
N SER A 514 0.10 13.41 17.03
CA SER A 514 -0.21 12.00 17.14
C SER A 514 1.04 11.21 17.44
N LEU A 515 0.94 10.57 18.59
CA LEU A 515 1.75 9.46 19.00
C LEU A 515 1.82 8.48 17.84
N PHE A 516 3.02 8.11 17.40
CA PHE A 516 3.22 7.04 16.44
C PHE A 516 3.82 5.85 17.18
N ILE A 517 3.39 4.65 16.83
CA ILE A 517 3.94 3.40 17.37
C ILE A 517 4.76 2.74 16.26
N LYS A 518 6.00 2.37 16.57
CA LYS A 518 6.89 1.67 15.64
C LYS A 518 7.70 0.61 16.36
N THR A 519 8.11 -0.40 15.59
CA THR A 519 9.10 -1.40 15.99
C THR A 519 10.47 -1.00 15.44
N GLY A 520 11.51 -1.16 16.25
CA GLY A 520 12.90 -1.00 15.82
C GLY A 520 13.89 -1.68 16.75
N THR A 521 15.17 -1.50 16.48
CA THR A 521 16.28 -2.04 17.25
C THR A 521 17.05 -0.88 17.86
N ILE A 522 17.31 -0.93 19.16
CA ILE A 522 18.20 -0.02 19.84
C ILE A 522 19.61 -0.29 19.33
N GLU A 523 20.25 0.72 18.76
CA GLU A 523 21.64 0.65 18.31
C GLU A 523 22.47 1.62 19.14
N TYR A 524 23.55 1.12 19.73
CA TYR A 524 24.61 1.96 20.28
C TYR A 524 25.46 2.49 19.15
N ILE A 525 25.52 3.82 19.05
CA ILE A 525 26.26 4.53 18.03
C ILE A 525 27.48 5.17 18.71
N PRO A 526 28.72 4.71 18.44
CA PRO A 526 29.92 5.12 19.18
C PRO A 526 30.47 6.51 18.80
N ILE A 527 29.62 7.48 18.46
CA ILE A 527 30.01 8.83 18.02
C ILE A 527 29.78 9.83 19.17
N GLU A 528 30.73 10.75 19.39
CA GLU A 528 30.63 11.86 20.37
C GLU A 528 30.27 11.43 21.80
N GLY A 529 30.98 10.44 22.35
CA GLY A 529 30.72 9.92 23.70
C GLY A 529 29.69 8.79 23.75
N GLY A 530 29.08 8.45 22.61
CA GLY A 530 28.21 7.30 22.43
C GLY A 530 26.77 7.57 22.87
N PHE A 531 25.82 7.20 22.02
CA PHE A 531 24.40 7.33 22.34
C PHE A 531 23.61 6.16 21.74
N TYR A 532 22.41 5.95 22.27
CA TYR A 532 21.50 4.90 21.81
C TYR A 532 20.43 5.51 20.89
N GLY A 533 20.38 5.04 19.64
CA GLY A 533 19.34 5.34 18.68
C GLY A 533 18.37 4.18 18.51
N ILE A 534 17.20 4.39 17.91
CA ILE A 534 16.29 3.31 17.51
C ILE A 534 16.24 3.24 15.99
N VAL A 535 16.57 2.10 15.40
CA VAL A 535 16.46 1.85 13.95
C VAL A 535 15.27 0.95 13.68
N THR A 536 14.25 1.47 13.01
CA THR A 536 13.03 0.69 12.73
C THR A 536 13.27 -0.40 11.70
N ASP A 537 12.36 -1.37 11.66
CA ASP A 537 12.40 -2.48 10.70
C ASP A 537 12.32 -2.00 9.24
N THR A 538 11.76 -0.81 9.03
CA THR A 538 11.69 -0.06 7.76
C THR A 538 12.94 0.77 7.47
N GLY A 539 13.97 0.72 8.34
CA GLY A 539 15.24 1.42 8.21
C GLY A 539 15.24 2.88 8.65
N GLU A 540 14.19 3.36 9.31
CA GLU A 540 14.12 4.74 9.82
C GLU A 540 14.90 4.85 11.12
N LYS A 541 15.70 5.90 11.26
CA LYS A 541 16.50 6.12 12.47
C LYS A 541 15.83 7.17 13.35
N TYR A 542 15.66 6.87 14.63
CA TYR A 542 15.11 7.75 15.65
C TYR A 542 16.14 8.00 16.74
N LEU A 543 16.14 9.22 17.24
CA LEU A 543 16.98 9.66 18.35
C LEU A 543 16.06 9.87 19.58
N PRO A 544 15.94 8.88 20.47
CA PRO A 544 15.14 9.03 21.66
C PRO A 544 15.80 10.01 22.64
N LEU A 545 15.11 11.11 22.94
CA LEU A 545 15.59 12.16 23.83
C LEU A 545 15.46 11.79 25.32
N ASN A 546 14.62 10.81 25.62
CA ASN A 546 14.31 10.31 26.95
C ASN A 546 14.26 8.77 26.98
N LEU A 547 15.19 8.10 26.29
CA LEU A 547 15.31 6.64 26.34
C LEU A 547 15.58 6.18 27.79
N PRO A 548 14.71 5.33 28.39
CA PRO A 548 14.95 4.84 29.74
C PRO A 548 16.22 3.98 29.81
N GLU A 549 16.89 3.98 30.97
CA GLU A 549 18.20 3.34 31.13
C GLU A 549 18.14 1.84 30.87
N GLU A 550 17.04 1.18 31.24
CA GLU A 550 16.83 -0.25 31.00
C GLU A 550 16.74 -0.63 29.51
N TYR A 551 16.50 0.33 28.62
CA TYR A 551 16.42 0.12 27.17
C TYR A 551 17.71 0.53 26.43
N LYS A 552 18.75 0.99 27.15
CA LYS A 552 20.07 1.32 26.59
C LYS A 552 20.93 0.08 26.41
N VAL A 553 20.44 -0.88 25.63
CA VAL A 553 21.14 -2.13 25.33
C VAL A 553 21.29 -2.22 23.81
N ASP A 554 22.52 -2.31 23.34
CA ASP A 554 22.80 -2.43 21.90
C ASP A 554 22.22 -3.73 21.35
N GLY A 555 21.54 -3.65 20.20
CA GLY A 555 20.81 -4.76 19.59
C GLY A 555 19.42 -5.02 20.19
N LEU A 556 18.93 -4.21 21.14
CA LEU A 556 17.63 -4.44 21.77
C LEU A 556 16.47 -4.05 20.85
N ARG A 557 15.79 -5.03 20.25
CA ARG A 557 14.48 -4.84 19.61
C ARG A 557 13.47 -4.20 20.58
N VAL A 558 12.73 -3.20 20.14
CA VAL A 558 11.78 -2.41 20.92
C VAL A 558 10.58 -2.03 20.08
N GLU A 559 9.40 -2.02 20.69
CA GLU A 559 8.24 -1.28 20.19
C GLU A 559 8.16 -0.01 20.99
N PHE A 560 8.08 1.11 20.32
CA PHE A 560 8.04 2.40 20.98
C PHE A 560 6.94 3.26 20.38
N LYS A 561 6.14 3.81 21.28
CA LYS A 561 5.21 4.89 21.02
C LYS A 561 5.96 6.19 21.27
N ALA A 562 6.12 6.98 20.23
CA ALA A 562 6.90 8.20 20.28
C ALA A 562 6.14 9.39 19.69
N ARG A 563 6.59 10.57 20.07
CA ARG A 563 6.22 11.84 19.46
C ARG A 563 7.48 12.51 18.93
N ILE A 564 7.46 12.97 17.68
CA ILE A 564 8.58 13.72 17.12
C ILE A 564 8.72 15.05 17.86
N LYS A 565 9.91 15.33 18.41
CA LYS A 565 10.24 16.62 19.01
C LYS A 565 10.93 17.52 17.99
N ARG A 566 10.19 18.48 17.43
CA ARG A 566 10.75 19.50 16.54
C ARG A 566 11.36 20.64 17.36
N GLY A 567 12.47 21.22 16.87
CA GLY A 567 13.15 22.36 17.49
C GLY A 567 14.23 22.00 18.53
N VAL A 568 14.46 20.72 18.78
CA VAL A 568 15.55 20.27 19.66
C VAL A 568 16.84 20.23 18.87
N VAL A 569 17.84 21.00 19.33
CA VAL A 569 19.22 20.91 18.83
C VAL A 569 19.89 19.78 19.59
N THR A 570 20.19 18.68 18.90
CA THR A 570 20.94 17.55 19.45
C THR A 570 22.39 17.65 18.99
N THR A 571 23.34 17.33 19.87
CA THR A 571 24.76 17.16 19.50
C THR A 571 24.91 15.96 18.57
N TYR A 572 24.10 14.92 18.80
CA TYR A 572 24.05 13.73 17.98
C TYR A 572 23.43 14.01 16.59
N MET A 573 24.25 13.93 15.53
CA MET A 573 23.87 14.17 14.13
C MET A 573 23.16 12.98 13.45
N CYS A 574 22.40 12.17 14.20
CA CYS A 574 21.79 10.94 13.69
C CYS A 574 20.42 10.69 14.32
N GLY A 575 19.47 10.27 13.50
CA GLY A 575 18.10 9.94 13.90
C GLY A 575 17.14 11.14 13.96
N ILE A 576 15.84 10.88 13.88
CA ILE A 576 14.77 11.87 14.10
C ILE A 576 14.58 12.02 15.62
N PRO A 577 14.77 13.22 16.22
CA PRO A 577 14.55 13.42 17.65
C PRO A 577 13.11 13.11 18.06
N VAL A 578 12.96 12.21 19.02
CA VAL A 578 11.67 11.77 19.53
C VAL A 578 11.63 11.80 21.04
N GLU A 579 10.48 12.16 21.57
CA GLU A 579 10.12 11.84 22.95
C GLU A 579 9.40 10.50 22.93
N ILE A 580 10.00 9.53 23.60
CA ILE A 580 9.41 8.24 23.91
C ILE A 580 8.30 8.46 24.93
N ILE A 581 7.10 8.01 24.60
CA ILE A 581 5.92 8.11 25.45
C ILE A 581 5.66 6.76 26.10
N GLU A 582 5.77 5.67 25.33
CA GLU A 582 5.83 4.30 25.83
C GLU A 582 6.93 3.57 25.04
N ILE A 583 7.70 2.72 25.69
CA ILE A 583 8.66 1.84 25.02
C ILE A 583 8.65 0.50 25.75
N ARG A 584 8.66 -0.57 24.96
CA ARG A 584 8.76 -1.94 25.45
C ARG A 584 9.76 -2.69 24.61
N GLY A 585 10.48 -3.62 25.24
CA GLY A 585 11.34 -4.54 24.53
C GLY A 585 10.48 -5.41 23.63
N LEU A 586 10.83 -5.46 22.34
CA LEU A 586 10.43 -6.52 21.42
C LEU A 586 11.54 -7.57 21.28
N VAL A 587 12.61 -7.44 22.05
CA VAL A 587 13.50 -8.57 22.28
C VAL A 587 12.65 -9.58 23.00
N SER A 588 12.33 -10.65 22.29
CA SER A 588 12.19 -11.95 22.93
C SER A 588 13.30 -12.01 23.96
N THR A 589 12.96 -11.91 25.25
CA THR A 589 14.00 -11.82 26.30
C THR A 589 14.91 -13.04 26.35
N VAL A 590 14.62 -14.02 25.50
CA VAL A 590 15.46 -15.13 25.09
C VAL A 590 16.59 -14.68 24.14
N PRO A 591 17.86 -14.89 24.52
CA PRO A 591 19.00 -14.69 23.63
C PRO A 591 18.88 -15.48 22.31
N GLU A 592 19.24 -14.85 21.19
CA GLU A 592 19.11 -15.42 19.84
C GLU A 592 19.84 -16.77 19.67
N ASN A 593 20.96 -16.98 20.37
CA ASN A 593 21.69 -18.25 20.37
C ASN A 593 20.90 -19.38 21.05
N VAL A 594 20.12 -19.08 22.08
CA VAL A 594 19.23 -20.05 22.75
C VAL A 594 18.10 -20.45 21.83
N ARG A 595 17.47 -19.46 21.18
CA ARG A 595 16.43 -19.68 20.16
C ARG A 595 16.95 -20.53 19.00
N LYS A 596 18.10 -20.17 18.42
CA LYS A 596 18.71 -20.91 17.31
C LYS A 596 18.98 -22.38 17.68
N LYS A 597 19.55 -22.64 18.86
CA LYS A 597 19.81 -24.01 19.34
C LYS A 597 18.51 -24.82 19.51
N ALA A 598 17.44 -24.18 19.97
CA ALA A 598 16.12 -24.80 20.07
C ALA A 598 15.58 -25.15 18.68
N LEU A 599 15.61 -24.23 17.72
CA LEU A 599 15.17 -24.48 16.35
C LEU A 599 16.01 -25.58 15.65
N GLU A 600 17.31 -25.67 15.93
CA GLU A 600 18.16 -26.79 15.47
C GLU A 600 17.77 -28.15 16.08
N LYS A 601 17.25 -28.17 17.32
CA LYS A 601 16.68 -29.38 17.93
C LYS A 601 15.32 -29.72 17.31
N LEU A 602 14.48 -28.72 17.08
CA LEU A 602 13.17 -28.91 16.45
C LEU A 602 13.28 -29.43 15.02
N ALA A 603 14.25 -28.93 14.24
CA ALA A 603 14.50 -29.40 12.86
C ALA A 603 14.91 -30.88 12.76
N LYS A 604 15.26 -31.53 13.88
CA LYS A 604 15.59 -32.96 13.93
C LYS A 604 14.39 -33.85 14.25
N VAL A 605 13.23 -33.27 14.57
CA VAL A 605 12.01 -34.03 14.80
C VAL A 605 11.62 -34.74 13.50
N LYS A 606 11.67 -36.07 13.51
CA LYS A 606 11.24 -36.90 12.39
C LYS A 606 9.90 -37.57 12.68
N VAL A 607 9.66 -37.94 13.93
CA VAL A 607 8.44 -38.63 14.35
C VAL A 607 7.68 -37.82 15.38
N ALA A 608 6.44 -37.43 15.02
CA ALA A 608 5.49 -36.82 15.93
C ALA A 608 4.27 -37.74 16.10
N ILE A 609 3.79 -37.86 17.34
CA ILE A 609 2.56 -38.60 17.66
C ILE A 609 1.58 -37.70 18.40
N HIS A 610 0.29 -37.95 18.21
CA HIS A 610 -0.78 -37.36 18.99
C HIS A 610 -1.16 -38.36 20.09
N TYR A 611 -0.78 -38.00 21.33
CA TYR A 611 -1.10 -38.75 22.54
C TYR A 611 -1.64 -37.76 23.57
N ARG A 612 -2.97 -37.68 23.68
CA ARG A 612 -3.64 -36.73 24.58
C ARG A 612 -3.70 -37.27 26.00
N TYR A 613 -3.22 -36.48 26.97
CA TYR A 613 -3.13 -36.82 28.40
C TYR A 613 -2.22 -38.01 28.73
N ILE A 614 -0.98 -37.73 29.10
CA ILE A 614 -0.01 -38.74 29.57
C ILE A 614 -0.33 -39.32 30.97
N THR A 615 -1.43 -38.88 31.59
CA THR A 615 -1.78 -39.20 32.98
C THR A 615 -3.11 -39.96 33.12
N ASP A 616 -3.89 -40.12 32.05
CA ASP A 616 -5.24 -40.68 32.11
C ASP A 616 -5.28 -42.23 32.06
N GLY A 617 -4.09 -42.84 32.10
CA GLY A 617 -3.91 -44.28 31.89
C GLY A 617 -4.69 -45.16 32.88
N GLU A 618 -4.95 -44.71 34.10
CA GLU A 618 -5.73 -45.46 35.09
C GLU A 618 -7.13 -45.84 34.57
N ILE A 619 -7.77 -44.95 33.78
CA ILE A 619 -9.11 -45.18 33.20
C ILE A 619 -9.14 -46.40 32.27
N ILE A 620 -8.00 -46.71 31.65
CA ILE A 620 -7.82 -47.80 30.67
C ILE A 620 -6.80 -48.83 31.16
N ASN A 621 -6.48 -48.85 32.45
CA ASN A 621 -5.50 -49.74 33.07
C ASN A 621 -4.10 -49.72 32.39
N ARG A 622 -3.63 -48.52 32.03
CA ARG A 622 -2.32 -48.25 31.42
C ARG A 622 -1.45 -47.51 32.42
N THR A 623 -0.27 -48.06 32.70
CA THR A 623 0.70 -47.42 33.61
C THR A 623 1.55 -46.39 32.87
N ILE A 624 2.29 -45.54 33.60
CA ILE A 624 3.25 -44.61 32.99
C ILE A 624 4.37 -45.35 32.23
N ASP A 625 4.75 -46.55 32.68
CA ASP A 625 5.76 -47.38 32.00
C ASP A 625 5.24 -47.90 30.65
N ASP A 626 3.94 -48.19 30.56
CA ASP A 626 3.30 -48.52 29.29
C ASP A 626 3.29 -47.32 28.34
N VAL A 627 3.04 -46.10 28.84
CA VAL A 627 3.13 -44.87 28.04
C VAL A 627 4.55 -44.67 27.51
N ILE A 628 5.57 -44.84 28.37
CA ILE A 628 6.98 -44.78 27.96
C ILE A 628 7.31 -45.85 26.91
N ARG A 629 6.78 -47.08 27.08
CA ARG A 629 6.93 -48.15 26.08
C ARG A 629 6.32 -47.74 24.74
N ILE A 630 5.12 -47.17 24.72
CA ILE A 630 4.48 -46.68 23.50
C ILE A 630 5.35 -45.62 22.82
N PHE A 631 5.93 -44.68 23.57
CA PHE A 631 6.83 -43.65 23.01
C PHE A 631 8.11 -44.26 22.43
N LYS A 632 8.66 -45.30 23.07
CA LYS A 632 9.83 -46.05 22.56
C LYS A 632 9.50 -46.84 21.29
N GLU A 633 8.38 -47.58 21.28
CA GLU A 633 7.94 -48.39 20.14
C GLU A 633 7.59 -47.52 18.93
N THR A 634 6.97 -46.36 19.16
CA THR A 634 6.71 -45.38 18.09
C THR A 634 7.91 -44.50 17.77
N LYS A 635 9.04 -44.63 18.48
CA LYS A 635 10.23 -43.77 18.33
C LYS A 635 9.89 -42.27 18.33
N ALA A 636 8.97 -41.85 19.20
CA ALA A 636 8.46 -40.49 19.18
C ALA A 636 9.53 -39.46 19.61
N ASP A 637 9.80 -38.48 18.75
CA ASP A 637 10.59 -37.29 19.08
C ASP A 637 9.72 -36.21 19.72
N PHE A 638 8.45 -36.13 19.29
CA PHE A 638 7.50 -35.10 19.69
C PHE A 638 6.13 -35.71 20.03
N VAL A 639 5.59 -35.38 21.21
CA VAL A 639 4.26 -35.82 21.65
C VAL A 639 3.32 -34.62 21.69
N PHE A 640 2.46 -34.52 20.68
CA PHE A 640 1.43 -33.49 20.55
C PHE A 640 0.31 -33.74 21.56
N GLN A 641 -0.08 -32.66 22.26
CA GLN A 641 -1.12 -32.65 23.30
C GLN A 641 -0.92 -33.65 24.45
N ALA A 642 0.34 -33.98 24.81
CA ALA A 642 0.69 -34.72 26.03
C ALA A 642 -0.10 -34.23 27.26
N TRP A 643 -0.45 -32.94 27.28
CA TRP A 643 -1.46 -32.38 28.17
C TRP A 643 -2.32 -31.33 27.44
N ILE A 644 -3.57 -31.12 27.87
CA ILE A 644 -4.38 -29.97 27.44
C ILE A 644 -5.32 -29.47 28.54
N THR A 645 -5.26 -28.18 28.84
CA THR A 645 -6.13 -27.50 29.80
C THR A 645 -7.35 -26.92 29.07
N GLN A 646 -8.39 -27.72 28.89
CA GLN A 646 -9.68 -27.26 28.35
C GLN A 646 -10.59 -26.68 29.43
N ARG A 647 -10.56 -27.23 30.64
CA ARG A 647 -11.29 -26.76 31.83
C ARG A 647 -10.31 -26.35 32.93
N PRO A 648 -10.74 -25.53 33.91
CA PRO A 648 -9.90 -25.15 35.04
C PRO A 648 -9.27 -26.40 35.68
N CYS A 649 -7.95 -26.36 35.88
CA CYS A 649 -7.16 -27.48 36.40
C CYS A 649 -6.63 -27.09 37.79
N PRO A 650 -6.85 -27.92 38.82
CA PRO A 650 -6.30 -27.66 40.15
C PRO A 650 -4.79 -27.91 40.17
N ASP A 651 -4.09 -27.27 41.10
CA ASP A 651 -2.67 -27.56 41.35
C ASP A 651 -2.53 -28.95 41.96
N LYS A 652 -3.39 -29.29 42.94
CA LYS A 652 -3.52 -30.63 43.54
C LYS A 652 -4.98 -31.03 43.71
N CYS A 653 -5.26 -32.34 43.65
CA CYS A 653 -6.61 -32.84 43.87
C CYS A 653 -7.14 -32.54 45.29
N SER A 654 -6.23 -32.38 46.28
CA SER A 654 -6.56 -31.95 47.65
C SER A 654 -7.07 -30.51 47.76
N ASP A 655 -6.91 -29.68 46.73
CA ASP A 655 -7.39 -28.30 46.71
C ASP A 655 -8.90 -28.23 46.44
N LEU A 656 -9.49 -29.34 46.01
CA LEU A 656 -10.91 -29.48 45.71
C LEU A 656 -11.69 -30.03 46.92
N SER A 657 -13.01 -29.91 46.85
CA SER A 657 -13.89 -30.59 47.81
C SER A 657 -13.69 -32.11 47.75
N PRO A 658 -13.87 -32.86 48.85
CA PRO A 658 -13.65 -34.32 48.86
C PRO A 658 -14.42 -35.08 47.76
N ASP A 659 -15.64 -34.64 47.45
CA ASP A 659 -16.50 -35.24 46.43
C ASP A 659 -16.02 -34.96 44.99
N GLU A 660 -15.24 -33.90 44.80
CA GLU A 660 -14.62 -33.55 43.53
C GLU A 660 -13.22 -34.16 43.40
N ALA A 661 -12.43 -34.15 44.47
CA ALA A 661 -11.05 -34.63 44.50
C ALA A 661 -10.91 -36.04 43.88
N TRP A 662 -11.77 -36.99 44.26
CA TRP A 662 -11.72 -38.37 43.75
C TRP A 662 -11.91 -38.45 42.22
N LYS A 663 -12.71 -37.56 41.62
CA LYS A 663 -12.97 -37.54 40.17
C LYS A 663 -11.73 -37.09 39.40
N TYR A 664 -10.97 -36.16 39.98
CA TYR A 664 -9.74 -35.65 39.38
C TYR A 664 -8.58 -36.62 39.60
N GLU A 665 -8.56 -37.33 40.73
CA GLU A 665 -7.60 -38.40 41.03
C GLU A 665 -7.67 -39.52 39.97
N ILE A 666 -8.86 -40.11 39.76
CA ILE A 666 -9.03 -41.19 38.78
C ILE A 666 -8.78 -40.74 37.34
N ARG A 667 -9.03 -39.47 37.03
CA ARG A 667 -8.74 -38.91 35.71
C ARG A 667 -7.26 -38.57 35.52
N GLY A 668 -6.45 -38.62 36.58
CA GLY A 668 -5.09 -38.10 36.56
C GLY A 668 -5.02 -36.62 36.17
N TYR A 669 -6.03 -35.82 36.53
CA TYR A 669 -6.17 -34.44 36.05
C TYR A 669 -5.79 -33.41 37.13
N SER A 670 -4.49 -33.21 37.37
CA SER A 670 -3.97 -32.08 38.15
C SER A 670 -2.57 -31.69 37.66
N TYR A 671 -2.10 -30.50 38.00
CA TYR A 671 -0.72 -30.13 37.67
C TYR A 671 0.31 -31.00 38.42
N GLU A 672 -0.03 -31.51 39.61
CA GLU A 672 0.80 -32.50 40.32
C GLU A 672 0.91 -33.83 39.55
N HIS A 673 -0.20 -34.34 39.00
CA HIS A 673 -0.18 -35.53 38.14
C HIS A 673 0.69 -35.31 36.91
N LEU A 674 0.52 -34.17 36.23
CA LEU A 674 1.31 -33.81 35.06
C LEU A 674 2.81 -33.77 35.39
N LYS A 675 3.19 -33.07 36.46
CA LYS A 675 4.58 -32.96 36.90
C LYS A 675 5.21 -34.32 37.20
N ASN A 676 4.47 -35.19 37.90
CA ASN A 676 4.95 -36.52 38.25
C ASN A 676 5.14 -37.41 37.01
N ALA A 677 4.20 -37.37 36.06
CA ALA A 677 4.33 -38.12 34.80
C ALA A 677 5.48 -37.61 33.94
N ILE A 678 5.62 -36.29 33.78
CA ILE A 678 6.74 -35.68 33.03
C ILE A 678 8.08 -36.08 33.64
N SER A 679 8.23 -36.05 34.96
CA SER A 679 9.48 -36.43 35.63
C SER A 679 9.89 -37.85 35.25
N LYS A 680 8.98 -38.82 35.37
CA LYS A 680 9.27 -40.23 35.04
C LYS A 680 9.58 -40.43 33.56
N ILE A 681 8.83 -39.78 32.66
CA ILE A 681 9.10 -39.87 31.22
C ILE A 681 10.48 -39.28 30.89
N LYS A 682 10.84 -38.14 31.47
CA LYS A 682 12.13 -37.47 31.22
C LYS A 682 13.33 -38.18 31.81
N GLU A 683 13.15 -39.01 32.85
CA GLU A 683 14.20 -39.89 33.38
C GLU A 683 14.62 -40.95 32.35
N GLU A 684 13.66 -41.51 31.62
CA GLU A 684 13.88 -42.56 30.60
C GLU A 684 14.14 -42.01 29.20
N LEU A 685 13.50 -40.88 28.85
CA LEU A 685 13.50 -40.24 27.54
C LEU A 685 13.79 -38.74 27.70
N PRO A 686 15.03 -38.34 28.04
CA PRO A 686 15.35 -36.94 28.36
C PRO A 686 15.14 -35.98 27.18
N ASP A 687 15.29 -36.48 25.96
CA ASP A 687 15.27 -35.66 24.75
C ASP A 687 13.90 -35.47 24.10
N ILE A 688 12.91 -36.30 24.45
CA ILE A 688 11.55 -36.24 23.90
C ILE A 688 10.92 -34.86 24.13
N ILE A 689 10.21 -34.29 23.16
CA ILE A 689 9.53 -33.01 23.30
C ILE A 689 8.09 -33.28 23.71
N LEU A 690 7.70 -32.87 24.93
CA LEU A 690 6.33 -33.02 25.42
C LEU A 690 5.57 -31.71 25.22
N CYS A 691 4.52 -31.76 24.39
CA CYS A 691 3.67 -30.61 24.10
C CYS A 691 2.46 -30.58 25.04
N GLY A 692 2.43 -29.61 25.94
CA GLY A 692 1.21 -29.21 26.64
C GLY A 692 0.27 -28.43 25.71
N GLY A 693 -0.82 -27.93 26.25
CA GLY A 693 -1.76 -27.13 25.47
C GLY A 693 -2.88 -26.48 26.25
N THR A 694 -3.55 -25.55 25.60
CA THR A 694 -4.73 -24.85 26.08
C THR A 694 -5.57 -24.42 24.87
N GLN A 695 -6.77 -23.89 25.12
CA GLN A 695 -7.64 -23.40 24.06
C GLN A 695 -8.01 -21.94 24.34
N ALA A 696 -7.77 -21.07 23.36
CA ALA A 696 -8.06 -19.65 23.46
C ALA A 696 -9.57 -19.33 23.34
N GLU A 697 -10.41 -20.33 23.12
CA GLU A 697 -11.86 -20.19 22.93
C GLU A 697 -12.70 -20.33 24.22
N PHE A 698 -12.08 -20.69 25.34
CA PHE A 698 -12.78 -20.96 26.60
C PHE A 698 -12.35 -20.01 27.73
N LEU A 699 -13.28 -19.16 28.16
CA LEU A 699 -13.18 -18.41 29.42
C LEU A 699 -14.27 -18.88 30.39
N TYR A 700 -13.85 -19.53 31.48
CA TYR A 700 -14.73 -20.00 32.54
C TYR A 700 -14.87 -18.93 33.63
N PRO A 701 -16.10 -18.60 34.09
CA PRO A 701 -16.30 -17.70 35.22
C PRO A 701 -15.54 -18.12 36.49
N GLU A 702 -15.32 -19.41 36.71
CA GLU A 702 -14.61 -19.97 37.86
C GLU A 702 -13.14 -19.53 37.95
N GLU A 703 -12.54 -19.11 36.84
CA GLU A 703 -11.15 -18.65 36.77
C GLU A 703 -11.01 -17.14 36.99
N VAL A 704 -12.14 -16.44 37.14
CA VAL A 704 -12.17 -15.01 37.37
C VAL A 704 -12.32 -14.73 38.87
N GLU A 705 -11.54 -13.79 39.39
CA GLU A 705 -11.65 -13.36 40.78
C GLU A 705 -13.00 -12.69 41.04
N GLY A 706 -13.70 -13.09 42.11
CA GLY A 706 -14.95 -12.48 42.56
C GLY A 706 -15.50 -13.20 43.80
N ALA A 707 -16.24 -12.47 44.64
CA ALA A 707 -16.78 -12.99 45.90
C ALA A 707 -18.06 -13.83 45.71
N SER A 708 -18.80 -13.61 44.61
CA SER A 708 -20.01 -14.36 44.26
C SER A 708 -19.94 -14.91 42.82
N GLU A 709 -20.77 -15.90 42.50
CA GLU A 709 -20.89 -16.41 41.12
C GLU A 709 -21.35 -15.32 40.15
N GLU A 710 -22.30 -14.50 40.56
CA GLU A 710 -22.79 -13.36 39.77
C GLU A 710 -21.66 -12.38 39.44
N GLU A 711 -20.82 -12.02 40.42
CA GLU A 711 -19.69 -11.13 40.21
C GLU A 711 -18.68 -11.73 39.22
N ARG A 712 -18.35 -13.01 39.40
CA ARG A 712 -17.44 -13.74 38.50
C ARG A 712 -17.97 -13.80 37.07
N ARG A 713 -19.25 -14.14 36.89
CA ARG A 713 -19.91 -14.18 35.57
C ARG A 713 -19.96 -12.82 34.90
N ASN A 714 -20.27 -11.75 35.65
CA ASN A 714 -20.30 -10.39 35.12
C ASN A 714 -18.91 -9.93 34.65
N ARG A 715 -17.86 -10.23 35.44
CA ARG A 715 -16.48 -9.93 35.06
C ARG A 715 -16.03 -10.75 33.85
N ALA A 716 -16.30 -12.05 33.83
CA ALA A 716 -15.99 -12.93 32.70
C ALA A 716 -16.74 -12.50 31.42
N TRP A 717 -18.02 -12.11 31.52
CA TRP A 717 -18.80 -11.60 30.40
C TRP A 717 -18.20 -10.32 29.80
N ASN A 718 -17.66 -9.43 30.64
CA ASN A 718 -16.97 -8.22 30.20
C ASN A 718 -15.62 -8.48 29.51
N MET A 719 -15.04 -9.67 29.71
CA MET A 719 -13.83 -10.11 29.00
C MET A 719 -14.17 -10.90 27.72
N SER A 720 -15.44 -11.14 27.42
CA SER A 720 -15.88 -11.86 26.22
C SER A 720 -15.83 -10.97 24.98
N LEU A 721 -15.73 -11.59 23.80
CA LEU A 721 -15.62 -10.87 22.54
C LEU A 721 -16.84 -10.00 22.26
N ASP A 722 -16.58 -8.70 22.11
CA ASP A 722 -17.57 -7.68 21.77
C ASP A 722 -17.08 -6.88 20.54
N PRO A 723 -17.53 -7.23 19.32
CA PRO A 723 -17.13 -6.51 18.11
C PRO A 723 -17.53 -5.03 18.12
N GLY A 724 -18.55 -4.66 18.90
CA GLY A 724 -19.03 -3.29 19.03
C GLY A 724 -17.95 -2.32 19.50
N LYS A 725 -16.94 -2.80 20.26
CA LYS A 725 -15.80 -1.99 20.70
C LYS A 725 -14.96 -1.43 19.54
N TRP A 726 -15.02 -2.03 18.36
CA TRP A 726 -14.39 -1.54 17.12
C TRP A 726 -15.41 -0.96 16.14
N SER A 727 -16.59 -0.55 16.60
CA SER A 727 -17.68 -0.02 15.75
C SER A 727 -18.18 -1.01 14.67
N ILE A 728 -18.02 -2.32 14.91
CA ILE A 728 -18.60 -3.36 14.05
C ILE A 728 -20.07 -3.53 14.45
N ASN A 729 -20.98 -3.57 13.47
CA ASN A 729 -22.43 -3.67 13.70
C ASN A 729 -22.85 -5.12 14.04
N VAL A 730 -22.21 -5.72 15.03
CA VAL A 730 -22.51 -7.02 15.64
C VAL A 730 -22.28 -6.88 17.14
N SER A 731 -23.29 -7.20 17.92
CA SER A 731 -23.26 -7.13 19.39
C SER A 731 -22.51 -8.31 20.01
N ARG A 732 -22.00 -8.12 21.23
CA ARG A 732 -21.50 -9.21 22.09
C ARG A 732 -22.47 -10.37 22.16
N ARG A 733 -23.76 -10.09 22.39
CA ARG A 733 -24.82 -11.10 22.44
C ARG A 733 -24.82 -11.99 21.19
N GLU A 734 -24.74 -11.40 20.00
CA GLU A 734 -24.80 -12.16 18.74
C GLU A 734 -23.60 -13.09 18.57
N VAL A 735 -22.38 -12.63 18.88
CA VAL A 735 -21.17 -13.47 18.80
C VAL A 735 -21.20 -14.59 19.83
N GLN A 736 -21.51 -14.28 21.09
CA GLN A 736 -21.61 -15.30 22.14
C GLN A 736 -22.69 -16.33 21.82
N CYS A 737 -23.78 -15.91 21.19
CA CYS A 737 -24.85 -16.81 20.77
C CYS A 737 -24.46 -17.73 19.62
N TYR A 738 -23.73 -17.20 18.63
CA TYR A 738 -23.13 -18.01 17.58
C TYR A 738 -22.24 -19.10 18.19
N TRP A 739 -21.41 -18.73 19.17
CA TRP A 739 -20.57 -19.69 19.89
C TRP A 739 -21.38 -20.70 20.71
N ALA A 740 -22.42 -20.24 21.43
CA ALA A 740 -23.32 -21.09 22.20
C ALA A 740 -24.02 -22.14 21.31
N LYS A 741 -24.40 -21.75 20.09
CA LYS A 741 -24.97 -22.68 19.10
C LYS A 741 -23.95 -23.68 18.58
N ARG A 742 -22.71 -23.25 18.35
CA ARG A 742 -21.60 -24.15 17.94
C ARG A 742 -21.37 -25.26 18.97
N TRP A 743 -21.51 -24.94 20.26
CA TRP A 743 -21.31 -25.86 21.38
C TRP A 743 -22.59 -26.55 21.88
N GLY A 744 -23.73 -26.36 21.22
CA GLY A 744 -24.99 -27.01 21.57
C GLY A 744 -25.62 -26.54 22.89
N ILE A 745 -25.18 -25.41 23.44
CA ILE A 745 -25.81 -24.75 24.60
C ILE A 745 -27.16 -24.17 24.19
N ILE A 746 -27.26 -23.71 22.94
CA ILE A 746 -28.49 -23.28 22.28
C ILE A 746 -28.68 -24.12 21.02
N ASP A 747 -29.89 -24.61 20.81
CA ASP A 747 -30.23 -25.33 19.57
C ASP A 747 -30.00 -24.43 18.35
N LYS A 748 -29.42 -24.99 17.27
CA LYS A 748 -29.05 -24.23 16.06
C LYS A 748 -30.20 -23.39 15.51
N ASP A 749 -31.41 -23.94 15.52
CA ASP A 749 -32.62 -23.34 14.95
C ASP A 749 -33.39 -22.42 15.92
N LYS A 750 -33.00 -22.34 17.19
CA LYS A 750 -33.67 -21.47 18.17
C LYS A 750 -33.19 -20.03 18.07
N GLU A 751 -34.10 -19.11 18.38
CA GLU A 751 -33.76 -17.69 18.53
C GLU A 751 -32.82 -17.48 19.71
N CYS A 752 -31.98 -16.46 19.59
CA CYS A 752 -31.03 -16.13 20.64
C CYS A 752 -31.73 -15.49 21.85
N PRO A 753 -31.52 -16.00 23.08
CA PRO A 753 -32.11 -15.44 24.29
C PRO A 753 -31.60 -14.02 24.59
N SER A 754 -32.19 -13.35 25.58
CA SER A 754 -31.70 -12.05 26.06
C SER A 754 -30.23 -12.14 26.52
N GLU A 755 -29.51 -11.02 26.56
CA GLU A 755 -28.10 -11.02 26.96
C GLU A 755 -27.88 -11.60 28.37
N GLU A 756 -28.70 -11.20 29.34
CA GLU A 756 -28.65 -11.75 30.70
C GLU A 756 -28.92 -13.24 30.73
N GLU A 757 -29.96 -13.69 30.04
CA GLU A 757 -30.28 -15.12 29.99
C GLU A 757 -29.19 -15.93 29.29
N LEU A 758 -28.60 -15.42 28.20
CA LEU A 758 -27.50 -16.06 27.48
C LEU A 758 -26.27 -16.23 28.39
N LYS A 759 -25.90 -15.17 29.11
CA LYS A 759 -24.79 -15.16 30.07
C LYS A 759 -24.96 -16.24 31.15
N TRP A 760 -26.17 -16.42 31.67
CA TRP A 760 -26.45 -17.44 32.69
C TRP A 760 -26.57 -18.87 32.13
N ARG A 761 -26.97 -19.03 30.86
CA ARG A 761 -27.05 -20.34 30.20
C ARG A 761 -25.70 -20.90 29.78
N MET A 762 -24.70 -20.04 29.55
CA MET A 762 -23.39 -20.46 29.08
C MET A 762 -22.45 -20.77 30.26
N ASP A 763 -21.80 -21.94 30.22
CA ASP A 763 -20.78 -22.33 31.21
C ASP A 763 -19.43 -21.66 30.97
N PHE A 764 -19.19 -21.18 29.76
CA PHE A 764 -17.98 -20.48 29.33
C PHE A 764 -18.33 -19.47 28.24
N TYR A 765 -17.49 -18.46 28.05
CA TYR A 765 -17.66 -17.45 27.02
C TYR A 765 -16.52 -17.51 26.01
N PHE A 766 -16.80 -17.11 24.75
CA PHE A 766 -15.75 -16.89 23.77
C PHE A 766 -15.02 -15.59 24.13
N PRO A 767 -13.76 -15.66 24.56
CA PRO A 767 -13.08 -14.51 25.12
C PRO A 767 -12.60 -13.54 24.05
N ASP A 768 -12.37 -12.30 24.45
CA ASP A 768 -11.65 -11.32 23.66
C ASP A 768 -10.15 -11.48 23.87
N ILE A 769 -9.42 -12.00 22.88
CA ILE A 769 -7.98 -12.24 22.99
C ILE A 769 -7.16 -10.95 23.19
N THR A 770 -7.71 -9.78 22.85
CA THR A 770 -7.07 -8.48 23.09
C THR A 770 -7.28 -7.96 24.51
N ASN A 771 -8.17 -8.60 25.29
CA ASN A 771 -8.45 -8.21 26.67
C ASN A 771 -7.28 -8.62 27.59
N PRO A 772 -6.65 -7.67 28.30
CA PRO A 772 -5.47 -7.96 29.11
C PRO A 772 -5.74 -8.86 30.32
N GLU A 773 -6.95 -8.83 30.90
CA GLU A 773 -7.30 -9.69 32.03
C GLU A 773 -7.51 -11.14 31.57
N PHE A 774 -8.17 -11.34 30.43
CA PHE A 774 -8.25 -12.67 29.83
C PHE A 774 -6.85 -13.23 29.47
N GLN A 775 -5.96 -12.40 28.92
CA GLN A 775 -4.59 -12.83 28.63
C GLN A 775 -3.86 -13.33 29.89
N LYS A 776 -4.09 -12.72 31.06
CA LYS A 776 -3.50 -13.20 32.33
C LYS A 776 -4.00 -14.60 32.69
N ILE A 777 -5.30 -14.85 32.53
CA ILE A 777 -5.90 -16.17 32.79
C ILE A 777 -5.32 -17.21 31.83
N LEU A 778 -5.31 -16.92 30.52
CA LEU A 778 -4.77 -17.82 29.51
C LEU A 778 -3.28 -18.14 29.77
N LEU A 779 -2.47 -17.14 30.07
CA LEU A 779 -1.05 -17.33 30.38
C LEU A 779 -0.84 -18.06 31.70
N SER A 780 -1.69 -17.86 32.71
CA SER A 780 -1.64 -18.61 33.97
C SER A 780 -1.80 -20.12 33.73
N ARG A 781 -2.74 -20.53 32.86
CA ARG A 781 -2.91 -21.94 32.46
C ARG A 781 -1.65 -22.50 31.80
N ILE A 782 -0.99 -21.69 30.97
CA ILE A 782 0.21 -22.09 30.22
C ILE A 782 1.43 -22.19 31.13
N TYR A 783 1.64 -21.19 31.98
CA TYR A 783 2.79 -21.11 32.88
C TYR A 783 2.83 -22.28 33.86
N ARG A 784 1.69 -22.71 34.39
CA ARG A 784 1.62 -23.91 35.25
C ARG A 784 2.07 -25.18 34.53
N GLN A 785 1.77 -25.33 33.23
CA GLN A 785 2.25 -26.47 32.45
C GLN A 785 3.78 -26.40 32.26
N ILE A 786 4.31 -25.21 31.96
CA ILE A 786 5.75 -24.96 31.86
C ILE A 786 6.44 -25.26 33.20
N ASP A 787 5.81 -24.91 34.32
CA ASP A 787 6.27 -25.24 35.66
C ASP A 787 6.31 -26.75 35.94
N CYS A 788 5.42 -27.52 35.31
CA CYS A 788 5.43 -28.98 35.37
C CYS A 788 6.50 -29.62 34.48
N GLY A 789 7.05 -28.88 33.52
CA GLY A 789 8.19 -29.31 32.70
C GLY A 789 7.88 -29.63 31.24
N VAL A 790 6.74 -29.19 30.69
CA VAL A 790 6.49 -29.30 29.25
C VAL A 790 7.53 -28.49 28.44
N ASP A 791 7.80 -28.92 27.22
CA ASP A 791 8.79 -28.29 26.33
C ASP A 791 8.12 -27.47 25.21
N ALA A 792 6.84 -27.72 24.93
CA ALA A 792 6.06 -27.04 23.92
C ALA A 792 4.63 -26.74 24.39
N ILE A 793 3.99 -25.74 23.79
CA ILE A 793 2.62 -25.32 24.09
C ILE A 793 1.81 -25.19 22.80
N TRP A 794 0.76 -26.01 22.71
CA TRP A 794 -0.31 -25.88 21.73
C TRP A 794 -1.36 -24.88 22.21
N ILE A 795 -1.66 -23.87 21.39
CA ILE A 795 -2.77 -22.94 21.65
C ILE A 795 -3.80 -23.13 20.56
N ASP A 796 -4.85 -23.88 20.89
CA ASP A 796 -5.98 -24.04 19.99
C ASP A 796 -6.69 -22.69 19.80
N MET A 797 -7.18 -22.45 18.58
CA MET A 797 -7.99 -21.27 18.23
C MET A 797 -7.34 -19.90 18.47
N LEU A 798 -6.00 -19.83 18.54
CA LEU A 798 -5.26 -18.58 18.80
C LEU A 798 -5.62 -17.44 17.82
N TYR A 799 -5.76 -17.77 16.53
CA TYR A 799 -6.07 -16.81 15.47
C TYR A 799 -7.56 -16.73 15.10
N GLU A 800 -8.41 -17.53 15.73
CA GLU A 800 -9.82 -17.65 15.32
C GLU A 800 -10.58 -16.32 15.47
N GLN A 801 -10.31 -15.56 16.54
CA GLN A 801 -10.91 -14.24 16.69
C GLN A 801 -10.57 -13.32 15.51
N ALA A 802 -9.31 -13.33 15.04
CA ALA A 802 -8.89 -12.50 13.91
C ALA A 802 -9.61 -12.93 12.62
N TYR A 803 -9.80 -14.24 12.44
CA TYR A 803 -10.53 -14.80 11.31
C TYR A 803 -12.02 -14.40 11.33
N LEU A 804 -12.71 -14.57 12.46
CA LEU A 804 -14.12 -14.18 12.60
C LEU A 804 -14.32 -12.69 12.33
N LEU A 805 -13.43 -11.84 12.84
CA LEU A 805 -13.51 -10.39 12.61
C LEU A 805 -13.19 -10.04 11.16
N LEU A 806 -12.33 -10.80 10.48
CA LEU A 806 -12.08 -10.65 9.04
C LEU A 806 -13.35 -10.98 8.24
N GLU A 807 -14.05 -12.07 8.56
CA GLU A 807 -15.32 -12.42 7.89
C GLU A 807 -16.38 -11.35 8.11
N LEU A 808 -16.49 -10.81 9.34
CA LEU A 808 -17.48 -9.77 9.66
C LEU A 808 -17.20 -8.43 8.99
N THR A 809 -15.93 -8.09 8.78
CA THR A 809 -15.54 -6.77 8.24
C THR A 809 -15.23 -6.78 6.75
N GLY A 810 -14.82 -7.92 6.19
CA GLY A 810 -14.30 -8.04 4.84
C GLY A 810 -13.00 -7.26 4.58
N ASP A 811 -12.34 -6.76 5.64
CA ASP A 811 -11.15 -5.91 5.55
C ASP A 811 -10.06 -6.43 6.49
N SER A 812 -9.00 -6.99 5.91
CA SER A 812 -7.84 -7.47 6.66
C SER A 812 -7.10 -6.37 7.42
N ASN A 813 -7.24 -5.10 7.03
CA ASN A 813 -6.60 -3.96 7.70
C ASN A 813 -7.51 -3.32 8.77
N HIS A 814 -8.70 -3.87 9.01
CA HIS A 814 -9.58 -3.37 10.05
C HIS A 814 -8.89 -3.46 11.43
N PRO A 815 -8.97 -2.44 12.30
CA PRO A 815 -8.31 -2.45 13.61
C PRO A 815 -8.59 -3.72 14.44
N ALA A 816 -9.84 -4.19 14.41
CA ALA A 816 -10.25 -5.42 15.10
C ALA A 816 -9.44 -6.66 14.68
N VAL A 817 -9.12 -6.78 13.39
CA VAL A 817 -8.35 -7.90 12.82
C VAL A 817 -6.88 -7.75 13.19
N GLN A 818 -6.32 -6.54 13.00
CA GLN A 818 -4.91 -6.26 13.28
C GLN A 818 -4.57 -6.41 14.78
N GLU A 819 -5.39 -5.83 15.67
CA GLU A 819 -5.19 -5.94 17.11
C GLU A 819 -5.30 -7.40 17.61
N SER A 820 -6.15 -8.22 16.98
CA SER A 820 -6.27 -9.64 17.31
C SER A 820 -5.01 -10.43 16.92
N TYR A 821 -4.42 -10.15 15.75
CA TYR A 821 -3.12 -10.70 15.36
C TYR A 821 -1.99 -10.25 16.29
N GLU A 822 -1.96 -8.98 16.66
CA GLU A 822 -0.98 -8.45 17.61
C GLU A 822 -1.11 -9.10 18.99
N ALA A 823 -2.33 -9.36 19.46
CA ALA A 823 -2.57 -10.03 20.73
C ALA A 823 -2.05 -11.48 20.71
N ALA A 824 -2.33 -12.21 19.63
CA ALA A 824 -1.79 -13.56 19.42
C ALA A 824 -0.25 -13.57 19.45
N TRP A 825 0.39 -12.62 18.74
CA TRP A 825 1.84 -12.46 18.74
C TRP A 825 2.38 -12.22 20.16
N ARG A 826 1.78 -11.29 20.91
CA ARG A 826 2.20 -10.95 22.28
C ARG A 826 2.07 -12.14 23.24
N ILE A 827 1.08 -13.01 23.05
CA ILE A 827 0.93 -14.23 23.85
C ILE A 827 2.09 -15.18 23.59
N GLY A 828 2.47 -15.41 22.33
CA GLY A 828 3.64 -16.22 21.96
C GLY A 828 4.93 -15.72 22.61
N GLU A 829 5.20 -14.41 22.53
CA GLU A 829 6.40 -13.83 23.15
C GLU A 829 6.45 -14.06 24.66
N LYS A 830 5.35 -13.80 25.37
CA LYS A 830 5.28 -13.97 26.83
C LYS A 830 5.57 -15.41 27.27
N ILE A 831 5.22 -16.40 26.45
CA ILE A 831 5.51 -17.81 26.72
C ILE A 831 7.00 -18.09 26.59
N HIS A 832 7.64 -17.62 25.51
CA HIS A 832 9.09 -17.74 25.33
C HIS A 832 9.85 -17.03 26.47
N GLU A 833 9.44 -15.81 26.82
CA GLU A 833 10.05 -15.06 27.93
C GLU A 833 9.93 -15.80 29.25
N TYR A 834 8.74 -16.33 29.57
CA TYR A 834 8.49 -17.02 30.82
C TYR A 834 9.35 -18.27 30.93
N GLY A 835 9.37 -19.11 29.89
CA GLY A 835 10.23 -20.30 29.82
C GLY A 835 11.70 -19.98 30.04
N PHE A 836 12.21 -18.94 29.37
CA PHE A 836 13.61 -18.57 29.49
C PHE A 836 13.93 -17.99 30.87
N LYS A 837 13.17 -16.99 31.34
CA LYS A 837 13.45 -16.31 32.61
C LYS A 837 13.27 -17.22 33.82
N THR A 838 12.30 -18.13 33.80
CA THR A 838 11.95 -18.95 34.98
C THR A 838 12.52 -20.36 34.94
N LYS A 839 12.72 -20.94 33.75
CA LYS A 839 13.20 -22.32 33.58
C LYS A 839 14.54 -22.41 32.86
N ASN A 840 15.08 -21.31 32.35
CA ASN A 840 16.25 -21.32 31.48
C ASN A 840 16.07 -22.27 30.28
N LYS A 841 14.85 -22.33 29.73
CA LYS A 841 14.46 -23.19 28.61
C LYS A 841 13.74 -22.38 27.54
N TYR A 842 13.95 -22.76 26.27
CA TYR A 842 13.09 -22.29 25.18
C TYR A 842 11.86 -23.17 25.12
N ILE A 843 10.67 -22.57 25.17
CA ILE A 843 9.39 -23.27 25.06
C ILE A 843 8.87 -23.06 23.64
N TYR A 844 8.65 -24.16 22.90
CA TYR A 844 8.09 -24.07 21.56
C TYR A 844 6.60 -23.69 21.60
N VAL A 845 6.12 -22.85 20.69
CA VAL A 845 4.71 -22.46 20.64
C VAL A 845 4.13 -22.79 19.27
N LEU A 846 2.92 -23.36 19.26
CA LEU A 846 2.28 -23.83 18.05
C LEU A 846 0.77 -23.61 18.06
N SER A 847 0.22 -23.32 16.87
CA SER A 847 -1.21 -23.06 16.64
C SER A 847 -1.59 -23.35 15.18
N TRP A 848 -2.88 -23.26 14.86
CA TRP A 848 -3.38 -23.28 13.49
C TRP A 848 -2.82 -22.11 12.70
N VAL A 849 -2.08 -22.35 11.62
CA VAL A 849 -1.53 -21.27 10.78
C VAL A 849 -2.11 -21.23 9.38
N GLY A 850 -2.73 -22.32 8.94
CA GLY A 850 -3.39 -22.38 7.65
C GLY A 850 -4.50 -23.42 7.59
N THR A 851 -5.44 -23.22 6.67
CA THR A 851 -6.58 -24.13 6.44
C THR A 851 -7.03 -24.05 4.98
N ILE A 852 -7.56 -25.16 4.47
CA ILE A 852 -8.16 -25.24 3.14
C ILE A 852 -9.68 -25.23 3.33
N ARG A 853 -10.37 -24.25 2.75
CA ARG A 853 -11.83 -24.10 2.83
C ARG A 853 -12.43 -24.02 1.43
N GLY A 854 -13.05 -25.11 0.98
CA GLY A 854 -13.51 -25.21 -0.40
C GLY A 854 -12.33 -25.20 -1.35
N ASP A 855 -12.30 -24.23 -2.27
CA ASP A 855 -11.24 -24.06 -3.26
C ASP A 855 -10.24 -22.93 -2.88
N GLU A 856 -10.26 -22.48 -1.61
CA GLU A 856 -9.40 -21.39 -1.12
C GLU A 856 -8.45 -21.86 -0.02
N VAL A 857 -7.21 -21.38 -0.09
CA VAL A 857 -6.19 -21.51 0.94
C VAL A 857 -6.19 -20.24 1.79
N TYR A 858 -6.19 -20.42 3.11
CA TYR A 858 -6.03 -19.34 4.06
C TYR A 858 -4.80 -19.59 4.92
N VAL A 859 -3.85 -18.65 4.92
CA VAL A 859 -2.67 -18.66 5.81
C VAL A 859 -2.60 -17.35 6.57
N VAL A 860 -2.23 -17.42 7.85
CA VAL A 860 -2.04 -16.21 8.67
C VAL A 860 -0.95 -15.31 8.06
N PRO A 861 -1.05 -13.97 8.15
CA PRO A 861 -0.14 -13.08 7.42
C PRO A 861 1.30 -13.10 7.96
N SER A 862 1.48 -13.34 9.26
CA SER A 862 2.78 -13.42 9.94
C SER A 862 2.63 -14.04 11.32
N THR A 863 3.69 -14.63 11.87
CA THR A 863 3.67 -15.25 13.20
C THR A 863 5.05 -15.28 13.86
N ASN A 864 5.08 -15.37 15.20
CA ASN A 864 6.25 -15.69 16.02
C ASN A 864 6.22 -17.12 16.59
N LEU A 865 5.25 -17.93 16.19
CA LEU A 865 5.19 -19.35 16.55
C LEU A 865 6.38 -20.13 15.97
N ASP A 866 6.69 -21.29 16.53
CA ASP A 866 7.78 -22.15 16.07
C ASP A 866 7.30 -23.30 15.17
N ILE A 867 6.03 -23.70 15.27
CA ILE A 867 5.43 -24.76 14.45
C ILE A 867 4.04 -24.32 14.00
N GLY A 868 3.77 -24.48 12.71
CA GLY A 868 2.45 -24.29 12.14
C GLY A 868 1.67 -25.59 12.08
N VAL A 869 0.42 -25.60 12.57
CA VAL A 869 -0.44 -26.79 12.50
C VAL A 869 -1.49 -26.64 11.41
N VAL A 870 -1.73 -27.73 10.70
CA VAL A 870 -2.71 -27.88 9.62
C VAL A 870 -3.41 -29.24 9.72
N SER A 871 -4.52 -29.40 9.01
CA SER A 871 -5.29 -30.66 9.00
C SER A 871 -5.89 -30.88 7.61
N PRO A 872 -5.96 -32.13 7.12
CA PRO A 872 -6.80 -32.44 5.96
C PRO A 872 -8.27 -32.22 6.30
N THR A 873 -9.08 -32.09 5.26
CA THR A 873 -10.53 -32.02 5.41
C THR A 873 -11.13 -33.42 5.59
N ALA A 874 -12.33 -33.49 6.17
CA ALA A 874 -13.08 -34.74 6.30
C ALA A 874 -13.32 -35.44 4.95
N ASN A 875 -13.45 -34.68 3.85
CA ASN A 875 -13.64 -35.23 2.51
C ASN A 875 -12.36 -35.76 1.87
N GLU A 876 -11.19 -35.25 2.28
CA GLU A 876 -9.91 -35.81 1.84
C GLU A 876 -9.62 -37.15 2.55
N VAL A 877 -10.10 -37.33 3.78
CA VAL A 877 -10.04 -38.64 4.47
C VAL A 877 -10.97 -39.65 3.80
N ARG A 878 -12.27 -39.31 3.69
CA ARG A 878 -13.26 -40.09 2.92
C ARG A 878 -14.24 -39.13 2.26
N ASN A 879 -14.36 -39.19 0.94
CA ASN A 879 -15.33 -38.38 0.23
C ASN A 879 -16.76 -38.84 0.55
N ALA A 880 -17.61 -37.94 1.02
CA ALA A 880 -18.98 -38.26 1.42
C ALA A 880 -19.90 -38.74 0.27
N ILE A 881 -19.53 -38.46 -0.99
CA ILE A 881 -20.31 -38.81 -2.18
C ILE A 881 -19.73 -40.06 -2.87
N THR A 882 -18.43 -40.06 -3.16
CA THR A 882 -17.79 -41.17 -3.91
C THR A 882 -17.37 -42.33 -3.02
N GLY A 883 -17.20 -42.08 -1.72
CA GLY A 883 -16.72 -43.07 -0.75
C GLY A 883 -15.22 -43.38 -0.84
N GLU A 884 -14.50 -42.72 -1.76
CA GLU A 884 -13.05 -42.85 -1.93
C GLU A 884 -12.29 -42.26 -0.75
N ILE A 885 -11.14 -42.87 -0.43
CA ILE A 885 -10.29 -42.48 0.70
C ILE A 885 -9.01 -41.78 0.24
N ALA A 886 -8.44 -40.96 1.10
CA ALA A 886 -7.14 -40.28 0.90
C ALA A 886 -7.06 -39.50 -0.43
N GLN A 887 -8.12 -38.75 -0.75
CA GLN A 887 -8.19 -37.90 -1.94
C GLN A 887 -7.76 -36.48 -1.57
N PHE A 888 -6.44 -36.25 -1.49
CA PHE A 888 -5.88 -34.93 -1.17
C PHE A 888 -5.89 -34.01 -2.38
N ASN A 889 -6.23 -32.73 -2.19
CA ASN A 889 -6.10 -31.74 -3.26
C ASN A 889 -4.65 -31.25 -3.35
N GLU A 890 -3.86 -31.90 -4.22
CA GLU A 890 -2.43 -31.60 -4.37
C GLU A 890 -2.15 -30.10 -4.64
N GLU A 891 -2.94 -29.46 -5.49
CA GLU A 891 -2.74 -28.06 -5.87
C GLU A 891 -2.94 -27.10 -4.68
N LEU A 892 -4.01 -27.31 -3.89
CA LEU A 892 -4.28 -26.47 -2.71
C LEU A 892 -3.28 -26.73 -1.58
N TRP A 893 -2.80 -27.97 -1.42
CA TRP A 893 -1.75 -28.26 -0.45
C TRP A 893 -0.41 -27.65 -0.86
N ASP A 894 -0.06 -27.67 -2.15
CA ASP A 894 1.15 -27.03 -2.66
C ASP A 894 1.09 -25.51 -2.51
N GLU A 895 -0.08 -24.91 -2.73
CA GLU A 895 -0.33 -23.49 -2.46
C GLU A 895 -0.17 -23.15 -0.97
N LEU A 896 -0.77 -23.95 -0.07
CA LEU A 896 -0.64 -23.76 1.37
C LEU A 896 0.82 -23.83 1.83
N VAL A 897 1.56 -24.86 1.39
CA VAL A 897 2.97 -25.04 1.76
C VAL A 897 3.77 -23.84 1.29
N LYS A 898 3.57 -23.42 0.04
CA LYS A 898 4.26 -22.26 -0.52
C LYS A 898 3.95 -20.98 0.25
N GLU A 899 2.70 -20.71 0.61
CA GLU A 899 2.35 -19.52 1.39
C GLU A 899 3.01 -19.52 2.76
N VAL A 900 3.08 -20.69 3.43
CA VAL A 900 3.76 -20.82 4.72
C VAL A 900 5.27 -20.64 4.58
N GLU A 901 5.89 -21.22 3.54
CA GLU A 901 7.33 -21.06 3.27
C GLU A 901 7.71 -19.61 2.93
N GLU A 902 6.88 -18.91 2.14
CA GLU A 902 7.14 -17.53 1.74
C GLU A 902 6.91 -16.54 2.89
N ASN A 903 5.83 -16.73 3.68
CA ASN A 903 5.38 -15.75 4.66
C ASN A 903 5.79 -16.05 6.11
N LEU A 904 5.81 -17.33 6.52
CA LEU A 904 5.97 -17.71 7.93
C LEU A 904 7.33 -18.35 8.24
N LYS A 905 7.88 -19.16 7.31
CA LYS A 905 9.20 -19.83 7.43
C LYS A 905 9.34 -20.71 8.67
N ILE A 906 8.29 -21.46 8.98
CA ILE A 906 8.24 -22.40 10.10
C ILE A 906 7.88 -23.80 9.59
N PRO A 907 8.30 -24.89 10.28
CA PRO A 907 7.87 -26.24 9.95
C PRO A 907 6.35 -26.41 10.13
N LEU A 908 5.77 -27.29 9.31
CA LEU A 908 4.35 -27.64 9.34
C LEU A 908 4.11 -29.03 9.95
N PHE A 909 3.11 -29.12 10.81
CA PHE A 909 2.63 -30.37 11.42
C PHE A 909 1.18 -30.61 10.97
N ALA A 910 0.91 -31.78 10.38
CA ALA A 910 -0.43 -32.19 9.98
C ALA A 910 -1.05 -33.10 11.05
N ILE A 911 -2.19 -32.71 11.61
CA ILE A 911 -2.94 -33.51 12.59
C ILE A 911 -4.29 -33.97 12.00
N LEU A 912 -4.88 -35.02 12.57
CA LEU A 912 -6.29 -35.35 12.31
C LEU A 912 -7.17 -34.55 13.28
N ASP A 913 -7.73 -33.44 12.80
CA ASP A 913 -8.56 -32.56 13.62
C ASP A 913 -9.84 -33.24 14.15
N TYR A 914 -10.18 -32.92 15.39
CA TYR A 914 -11.37 -33.41 16.08
C TYR A 914 -12.18 -32.25 16.71
N GLY A 915 -11.80 -31.00 16.44
CA GLY A 915 -12.46 -29.80 16.97
C GLY A 915 -13.86 -29.56 16.39
N GLY A 916 -14.78 -29.12 17.25
CA GLY A 916 -16.14 -28.71 16.84
C GLY A 916 -17.18 -29.83 16.67
N PRO A 917 -18.40 -29.48 16.21
CA PRO A 917 -19.50 -30.42 15.99
C PRO A 917 -19.46 -31.08 14.59
N GLY A 918 -20.16 -32.21 14.44
CA GLY A 918 -20.41 -32.82 13.13
C GLY A 918 -19.32 -33.80 12.65
N ARG A 919 -19.23 -33.96 11.31
CA ARG A 919 -18.36 -34.92 10.62
C ARG A 919 -16.90 -34.41 10.57
N THR A 920 -16.21 -34.45 11.71
CA THR A 920 -14.79 -34.05 11.84
C THR A 920 -13.83 -35.04 11.19
N VAL A 921 -12.55 -34.67 11.06
CA VAL A 921 -11.52 -35.50 10.40
C VAL A 921 -11.29 -36.79 11.17
N LEU A 922 -11.14 -36.70 12.49
CA LEU A 922 -11.01 -37.88 13.36
C LEU A 922 -12.31 -38.71 13.37
N HIS A 923 -13.48 -38.07 13.32
CA HIS A 923 -14.75 -38.80 13.19
C HIS A 923 -14.78 -39.66 11.93
N VAL A 924 -14.43 -39.11 10.77
CA VAL A 924 -14.39 -39.88 9.51
C VAL A 924 -13.36 -41.01 9.60
N PHE A 925 -12.15 -40.70 10.06
CA PHE A 925 -11.09 -41.69 10.21
C PHE A 925 -11.50 -42.86 11.12
N THR A 926 -12.20 -42.59 12.22
CA THR A 926 -12.52 -43.61 13.22
C THR A 926 -13.87 -44.29 13.00
N GLN A 927 -14.89 -43.56 12.54
CA GLN A 927 -16.26 -44.06 12.42
C GLN A 927 -16.57 -44.55 11.01
N GLU A 928 -16.11 -43.85 9.98
CA GLU A 928 -16.49 -44.15 8.60
C GLU A 928 -15.53 -45.09 7.87
N LEU A 929 -14.25 -45.12 8.24
CA LEU A 929 -13.30 -46.08 7.67
C LEU A 929 -13.40 -47.45 8.35
N THR A 930 -13.23 -48.50 7.58
CA THR A 930 -12.88 -49.84 8.11
C THR A 930 -11.45 -49.84 8.63
N SER A 931 -11.08 -50.82 9.47
CA SER A 931 -9.71 -50.93 10.00
C SER A 931 -8.65 -51.04 8.89
N GLU A 932 -8.97 -51.69 7.77
CA GLU A 932 -8.06 -51.77 6.61
C GLU A 932 -7.96 -50.44 5.86
N GLU A 933 -9.08 -49.76 5.61
CA GLU A 933 -9.08 -48.43 5.00
C GLU A 933 -8.33 -47.41 5.87
N ALA A 934 -8.45 -47.49 7.20
CA ALA A 934 -7.74 -46.60 8.13
C ALA A 934 -6.22 -46.83 8.08
N ARG A 935 -5.76 -48.09 8.04
CA ARG A 935 -4.33 -48.42 7.84
C ARG A 935 -3.82 -47.90 6.50
N GLU A 936 -4.60 -48.06 5.44
CA GLU A 936 -4.21 -47.58 4.12
C GLU A 936 -4.18 -46.05 4.04
N PHE A 937 -5.15 -45.37 4.66
CA PHE A 937 -5.14 -43.92 4.79
C PHE A 937 -3.87 -43.43 5.49
N LEU A 938 -3.45 -44.06 6.60
CA LEU A 938 -2.23 -43.68 7.31
C LEU A 938 -0.98 -43.76 6.43
N ARG A 939 -0.84 -44.80 5.59
CA ARG A 939 0.28 -44.93 4.64
C ARG A 939 0.26 -43.82 3.60
N LYS A 940 -0.90 -43.54 3.02
CA LYS A 940 -1.07 -42.49 2.00
C LYS A 940 -0.83 -41.09 2.57
N ALA A 941 -1.35 -40.82 3.77
CA ALA A 941 -1.16 -39.55 4.46
C ALA A 941 0.32 -39.30 4.81
N ASP A 942 1.01 -40.30 5.39
CA ASP A 942 2.45 -40.21 5.68
C ASP A 942 3.27 -39.91 4.42
N GLU A 943 3.02 -40.63 3.32
CA GLU A 943 3.70 -40.40 2.06
C GLU A 943 3.40 -38.99 1.50
N PHE A 944 2.13 -38.60 1.51
CA PHE A 944 1.66 -37.33 0.95
C PHE A 944 2.26 -36.12 1.67
N PHE A 945 2.16 -36.08 3.01
CA PHE A 945 2.65 -34.96 3.80
C PHE A 945 4.18 -34.89 3.80
N THR A 946 4.86 -36.03 3.88
CA THR A 946 6.32 -36.00 3.93
C THR A 946 6.95 -35.58 2.60
N LYS A 947 6.35 -35.93 1.46
CA LYS A 947 6.79 -35.42 0.14
C LYS A 947 6.78 -33.89 0.06
N ARG A 948 5.98 -33.24 0.91
CA ARG A 948 5.80 -31.79 0.99
C ARG A 948 6.51 -31.16 2.18
N GLY A 949 7.37 -31.91 2.88
CA GLY A 949 8.10 -31.40 4.05
C GLY A 949 7.22 -31.14 5.28
N ILE A 950 6.00 -31.71 5.32
CA ILE A 950 5.09 -31.60 6.45
C ILE A 950 5.26 -32.82 7.35
N VAL A 951 5.43 -32.61 8.66
CA VAL A 951 5.48 -33.68 9.65
C VAL A 951 4.07 -34.18 9.92
N PHE A 952 3.76 -35.41 9.52
CA PHE A 952 2.47 -36.03 9.84
C PHE A 952 2.47 -36.52 11.29
N VAL A 953 1.53 -36.03 12.10
CA VAL A 953 1.39 -36.39 13.50
C VAL A 953 0.50 -37.62 13.61
N TYR A 954 1.11 -38.77 13.90
CA TYR A 954 0.36 -40.03 13.93
C TYR A 954 -0.65 -40.07 15.07
N PRO A 955 -1.93 -40.40 14.81
CA PRO A 955 -2.94 -40.51 15.87
C PRO A 955 -2.70 -41.78 16.69
N VAL A 956 -2.29 -41.65 17.96
CA VAL A 956 -2.03 -42.81 18.84
C VAL A 956 -3.09 -42.93 19.93
N HIS A 957 -3.37 -41.84 20.66
CA HIS A 957 -4.32 -41.83 21.76
C HIS A 957 -4.94 -40.43 21.92
N GLY A 958 -6.24 -40.35 22.14
CA GLY A 958 -6.97 -39.10 22.37
C GLY A 958 -7.82 -38.61 21.20
N GLY A 959 -8.39 -37.42 21.36
CA GLY A 959 -9.30 -36.78 20.42
C GLY A 959 -10.70 -37.42 20.43
N ASP A 960 -11.75 -36.59 20.43
CA ASP A 960 -13.12 -37.10 20.45
C ASP A 960 -13.54 -37.61 19.06
N MET A 961 -14.08 -38.83 19.01
CA MET A 961 -14.46 -39.49 17.76
C MET A 961 -15.80 -39.01 17.20
N GLY A 962 -16.47 -38.08 17.88
CA GLY A 962 -17.70 -37.47 17.43
C GLY A 962 -18.37 -36.68 18.54
N ARG A 963 -19.00 -35.58 18.14
CA ARG A 963 -19.80 -34.69 19.00
C ARG A 963 -20.98 -34.16 18.20
N LEU A 964 -22.06 -33.79 18.89
CA LEU A 964 -23.21 -33.01 18.41
C LEU A 964 -23.53 -33.13 16.90
N GLY A 965 -24.55 -33.91 16.56
CA GLY A 965 -25.05 -34.02 15.17
C GLY A 965 -24.45 -35.18 14.36
N VAL A 966 -23.56 -35.98 14.94
CA VAL A 966 -23.11 -37.27 14.40
C VAL A 966 -23.20 -38.36 15.46
N GLY A 967 -23.44 -39.61 15.03
CA GLY A 967 -23.49 -40.78 15.92
C GLY A 967 -22.12 -41.45 16.04
N VAL A 968 -21.77 -41.90 17.25
CA VAL A 968 -20.55 -42.67 17.51
C VAL A 968 -20.96 -44.10 17.80
N THR A 969 -20.48 -45.04 16.98
CA THR A 969 -20.83 -46.47 17.06
C THR A 969 -19.63 -47.34 17.42
N LYS A 970 -18.43 -46.96 16.96
CA LYS A 970 -17.16 -47.59 17.37
C LYS A 970 -16.56 -46.79 18.53
N LEU A 971 -16.57 -47.38 19.73
CA LEU A 971 -15.95 -46.83 20.94
C LEU A 971 -14.63 -47.56 21.21
N SER A 972 -13.62 -46.85 21.72
CA SER A 972 -12.39 -47.49 22.17
C SER A 972 -12.68 -48.40 23.35
N TYR A 973 -12.26 -49.66 23.25
CA TYR A 973 -12.51 -50.68 24.28
C TYR A 973 -14.01 -50.87 24.58
N GLY A 974 -14.86 -50.65 23.58
CA GLY A 974 -16.32 -50.66 23.69
C GLY A 974 -16.93 -49.62 24.63
N ARG A 975 -16.14 -48.67 25.18
CA ARG A 975 -16.58 -47.79 26.28
C ARG A 975 -16.32 -46.31 26.08
N PHE A 976 -15.23 -45.93 25.42
CA PHE A 976 -14.75 -44.55 25.43
C PHE A 976 -14.90 -43.85 24.07
N ASN A 977 -15.32 -42.58 24.11
CA ASN A 977 -15.54 -41.73 22.93
C ASN A 977 -14.27 -40.99 22.45
N TRP A 978 -13.11 -41.35 22.97
CA TRP A 978 -11.82 -40.93 22.42
C TRP A 978 -11.21 -42.05 21.59
N TYR A 979 -10.33 -41.70 20.66
CA TYR A 979 -9.63 -42.71 19.87
C TYR A 979 -8.42 -43.28 20.61
N ASP A 980 -8.20 -44.59 20.50
CA ASP A 980 -7.01 -45.26 20.99
C ASP A 980 -6.58 -46.34 20.00
N SER A 981 -5.39 -46.19 19.42
CA SER A 981 -4.90 -47.07 18.36
C SER A 981 -4.64 -48.52 18.81
N LEU A 982 -4.46 -48.76 20.12
CA LEU A 982 -4.34 -50.10 20.71
C LEU A 982 -5.69 -50.76 20.94
N ALA A 983 -6.79 -50.01 20.84
CA ALA A 983 -8.12 -50.59 20.97
C ALA A 983 -8.42 -51.53 19.77
N PRO A 984 -8.95 -52.73 20.02
CA PRO A 984 -9.11 -53.77 19.01
C PRO A 984 -10.07 -53.37 17.87
N GLU A 985 -10.92 -52.36 18.09
CA GLU A 985 -11.85 -51.82 17.11
C GLU A 985 -11.15 -51.12 15.93
N PHE A 986 -9.94 -50.58 16.12
CA PHE A 986 -9.25 -49.77 15.10
C PHE A 986 -8.10 -50.48 14.40
N GLN A 987 -7.29 -51.27 15.12
CA GLN A 987 -6.18 -52.05 14.56
C GLN A 987 -5.18 -51.23 13.72
N THR A 988 -4.84 -50.04 14.19
CA THR A 988 -3.97 -49.07 13.50
C THR A 988 -2.57 -48.97 14.13
N TYR A 989 -2.40 -49.39 15.40
CA TYR A 989 -1.14 -49.23 16.15
C TYR A 989 0.10 -49.79 15.45
N GLU A 990 0.07 -51.06 15.00
CA GLU A 990 1.22 -51.67 14.33
C GLU A 990 1.61 -50.95 13.03
N THR A 991 0.63 -50.36 12.34
CA THR A 991 0.90 -49.58 11.12
C THR A 991 1.60 -48.27 11.45
N ILE A 992 1.17 -47.61 12.53
CA ILE A 992 1.83 -46.40 13.04
C ILE A 992 3.28 -46.70 13.43
N VAL A 993 3.52 -47.77 14.20
CA VAL A 993 4.88 -48.19 14.59
C VAL A 993 5.77 -48.41 13.37
N LYS A 994 5.31 -49.18 12.37
CA LYS A 994 6.09 -49.44 11.14
C LYS A 994 6.38 -48.17 10.33
N LEU A 995 5.42 -47.25 10.24
CA LEU A 995 5.62 -45.98 9.53
C LEU A 995 6.61 -45.08 10.28
N ALA A 996 6.52 -45.03 11.61
CA ALA A 996 7.45 -44.28 12.45
C ALA A 996 8.88 -44.86 12.41
N GLU A 997 9.03 -46.18 12.44
CA GLU A 997 10.34 -46.85 12.31
C GLU A 997 11.05 -46.48 11.00
N LYS A 998 10.30 -46.47 9.89
CA LYS A 998 10.81 -46.08 8.56
C LYS A 998 11.23 -44.60 8.49
N ARG A 999 10.68 -43.74 9.34
CA ARG A 999 11.04 -42.32 9.40
C ARG A 999 12.29 -42.06 10.22
N ASP A 1000 12.49 -42.86 11.26
CA ASP A 1000 13.67 -42.77 12.12
C ASP A 1000 14.96 -43.19 11.40
N GLU A 1001 14.89 -44.23 10.56
CA GLU A 1001 15.94 -44.65 9.60
C GLU A 1001 16.32 -43.51 8.63
#